data_AF-A0A4S8T7V8-F1
#
_entry.id   AF-A0A4S8T7V8-F1
#
_cell.length_a   1.000
_cell.length_b   1.000
_cell.length_c   1.000
_cell.angle_alpha   90.00
_cell.angle_beta   90.00
_cell.angle_gamma   90.00
#
_symmetry.space_group_name_H-M   'P 1'
#
loop_
_entity.id
_entity.type
_entity.pdbx_description
1 polymer ?
#
loop_
_entity_poly.entity_id
_entity_poly.type
_entity_poly.pdbx_seq_one_letter_code
_entity_poly.pdbx_strand_id
1 'polypeptide(L)'
;MVKRKHESNGTDANVPVKKAAKSQAEVHANFGDKLFDTDVVTKYREDYAQSGPYLHTVVSGLINDSLLRSVRREIIDNVHFTPKETDIYKIHQSGDLANLSGLDPSALKLLPSLLTLRDSLYSAEFRAWVSEVSGAGPLSGKKTDMAVNVYAPGCHLLCHDDVIGTRRVSYILYLTDPDKPWQANWGGALRLYPTEEKTDSDGKKVRVPHYDFTKVIPPAWNQLSFFTVQPGQSFHDVEEVLKRKEGESEDDGGRIRMAISGWFHIPQEGEEGFEPGLEEKLAERSSLQQLQSKNDEFDLPQEQWIDYDEDTNKAEDAEEEEVEFDEKDMDFLIQYMTPQYLTPDTVEELSELFAEESSLQLANFLSKKFSARLRKDIELHDGKTEPATNGWATATPPHKHRYRFKHADRAAADTSSAYDELLNKFLPSLAFRKWLSLATGLTLAKSSILARRFRKSLDYTLATGYNKPEAQLEYCLNVTPSKGWGADEEEEEEEEVKEKNSKKAKAKAKEPAKEDEEDNVGGYELYMAGDDDDEDDDDDDDAHSDHGVNIPPNAASATGAGNRRAAKHKKKAADPAIYQAGNEEDDGILFSNPANWNTLSVVLRDRGVLRFVKYVSESAKGDRWDVIGAVEVIDDDDEDDEEDGADE
;
A
#
# COMPACT_ATOMS: atom_id res chain seq x y z
N MET A 1 -2.80 -76.15 -28.19
CA MET A 1 -2.08 -74.85 -28.12
C MET A 1 -2.77 -73.99 -27.09
N VAL A 2 -2.13 -73.81 -25.94
CA VAL A 2 -2.62 -73.03 -24.80
C VAL A 2 -2.22 -71.57 -25.03
N LYS A 3 -3.19 -70.64 -25.08
CA LYS A 3 -2.94 -69.20 -24.96
C LYS A 3 -3.52 -68.72 -23.63
N ARG A 4 -2.62 -68.32 -22.73
CA ARG A 4 -2.91 -67.63 -21.46
C ARG A 4 -3.48 -66.24 -21.77
N LYS A 5 -4.56 -65.85 -21.07
CA LYS A 5 -4.97 -64.45 -20.95
C LYS A 5 -4.52 -63.96 -19.57
N HIS A 6 -3.82 -62.85 -19.58
CA HIS A 6 -3.26 -62.16 -18.42
C HIS A 6 -4.41 -61.43 -17.70
N GLU A 7 -4.58 -61.70 -16.40
CA GLU A 7 -5.33 -60.81 -15.51
C GLU A 7 -4.44 -59.62 -15.16
N SER A 8 -4.97 -58.41 -15.34
CA SER A 8 -4.41 -57.18 -14.79
C SER A 8 -5.40 -56.64 -13.76
N ASN A 9 -5.01 -56.71 -12.48
CA ASN A 9 -5.64 -55.97 -11.38
C ASN A 9 -5.48 -54.47 -11.63
N GLY A 10 -6.56 -53.79 -11.97
CA GLY A 10 -6.66 -52.34 -11.85
C GLY A 10 -7.06 -52.01 -10.40
N THR A 11 -6.13 -51.48 -9.62
CA THR A 11 -6.45 -50.78 -8.38
C THR A 11 -6.92 -49.37 -8.74
N ASP A 12 -8.23 -49.14 -8.70
CA ASP A 12 -8.82 -47.79 -8.69
C ASP A 12 -8.35 -47.07 -7.42
N ALA A 13 -7.35 -46.21 -7.57
CA ALA A 13 -6.89 -45.29 -6.54
C ALA A 13 -7.57 -43.93 -6.76
N ASN A 14 -8.87 -43.83 -6.46
CA ASN A 14 -9.53 -42.54 -6.24
C ASN A 14 -10.79 -42.69 -5.38
N VAL A 15 -10.60 -43.13 -4.14
CA VAL A 15 -11.65 -43.07 -3.11
C VAL A 15 -11.34 -41.90 -2.19
N PRO A 16 -12.26 -40.92 -2.02
CA PRO A 16 -12.09 -39.86 -1.04
C PRO A 16 -12.03 -40.49 0.36
N VAL A 17 -10.93 -40.29 1.07
CA VAL A 17 -10.83 -40.70 2.47
C VAL A 17 -11.80 -39.84 3.27
N LYS A 18 -12.95 -40.41 3.67
CA LYS A 18 -13.85 -39.77 4.64
C LYS A 18 -13.09 -39.52 5.93
N LYS A 19 -12.77 -38.27 6.25
CA LYS A 19 -12.31 -37.87 7.59
C LYS A 19 -13.36 -38.34 8.61
N ALA A 20 -12.97 -39.21 9.54
CA ALA A 20 -13.80 -39.47 10.71
C ALA A 20 -13.90 -38.18 11.53
N ALA A 21 -15.12 -37.76 11.86
CA ALA A 21 -15.32 -36.62 12.75
C ALA A 21 -14.67 -36.92 14.10
N LYS A 22 -13.74 -36.07 14.55
CA LYS A 22 -13.16 -36.15 15.89
C LYS A 22 -14.29 -36.00 16.92
N SER A 23 -14.17 -36.67 18.06
CA SER A 23 -15.14 -36.50 19.14
C SER A 23 -15.02 -35.11 19.77
N GLN A 24 -16.12 -34.60 20.34
CA GLN A 24 -16.15 -33.30 21.02
C GLN A 24 -15.04 -33.18 22.10
N ALA A 25 -14.78 -34.26 22.85
CA ALA A 25 -13.74 -34.29 23.87
C ALA A 25 -12.33 -34.14 23.28
N GLU A 26 -12.06 -34.72 22.11
CA GLU A 26 -10.77 -34.58 21.42
C GLU A 26 -10.56 -33.17 20.87
N VAL A 27 -11.63 -32.51 20.43
CA VAL A 27 -11.57 -31.10 20.00
C VAL A 27 -11.30 -30.19 21.19
N HIS A 28 -12.06 -30.34 22.28
CA HIS A 28 -11.92 -29.53 23.49
C HIS A 28 -10.51 -29.64 24.10
N ALA A 29 -9.87 -30.81 24.05
CA ALA A 29 -8.52 -31.02 24.56
C ALA A 29 -7.43 -30.22 23.81
N ASN A 30 -7.71 -29.74 22.59
CA ASN A 30 -6.79 -28.91 21.82
C ASN A 30 -6.84 -27.42 22.21
N PHE A 31 -7.84 -27.01 22.99
CA PHE A 31 -8.01 -25.64 23.47
C PHE A 31 -7.49 -25.48 24.90
N GLY A 32 -7.38 -24.24 25.34
CA GLY A 32 -7.07 -23.88 26.72
C GLY A 32 -8.15 -24.36 27.69
N ASP A 33 -7.72 -24.64 28.92
CA ASP A 33 -8.61 -25.12 29.97
C ASP A 33 -9.79 -24.16 30.16
N LYS A 34 -11.00 -24.72 30.27
CA LYS A 34 -12.25 -24.00 30.56
C LYS A 34 -12.72 -23.02 29.48
N LEU A 35 -12.11 -22.99 28.28
CA LEU A 35 -12.54 -22.10 27.19
C LEU A 35 -14.05 -22.22 26.90
N PHE A 36 -14.57 -23.45 26.97
CA PHE A 36 -15.97 -23.80 26.71
C PHE A 36 -16.87 -23.80 27.95
N ASP A 37 -16.36 -23.42 29.13
CA ASP A 37 -17.18 -23.31 30.34
C ASP A 37 -18.15 -22.13 30.20
N THR A 38 -19.41 -22.32 30.58
CA THR A 38 -20.49 -21.34 30.38
C THR A 38 -20.17 -19.95 30.98
N ASP A 39 -19.53 -19.91 32.15
CA ASP A 39 -19.14 -18.65 32.80
C ASP A 39 -18.06 -17.90 32.00
N VAL A 40 -17.13 -18.65 31.38
CA VAL A 40 -16.04 -18.09 30.56
C VAL A 40 -16.60 -17.54 29.25
N VAL A 41 -17.48 -18.29 28.59
CA VAL A 41 -18.17 -17.84 27.37
C VAL A 41 -19.00 -16.59 27.63
N THR A 42 -19.75 -16.58 28.75
CA THR A 42 -20.59 -15.43 29.14
C THR A 42 -19.73 -14.19 29.37
N LYS A 43 -18.60 -14.34 30.07
CA LYS A 43 -17.66 -13.23 30.28
C LYS A 43 -17.15 -12.67 28.95
N TYR A 44 -16.68 -13.53 28.02
CA TYR A 44 -16.18 -13.04 26.73
C TYR A 44 -17.27 -12.37 25.90
N ARG A 45 -18.52 -12.83 25.97
CA ARG A 45 -19.66 -12.16 25.33
C ARG A 45 -19.89 -10.76 25.92
N GLU A 46 -19.87 -10.62 27.24
CA GLU A 46 -20.04 -9.32 27.91
C GLU A 46 -18.88 -8.36 27.59
N ASP A 47 -17.65 -8.86 27.59
CA ASP A 47 -16.45 -8.10 27.22
C ASP A 47 -16.51 -7.66 25.74
N TYR A 48 -16.92 -8.55 24.83
CA TYR A 48 -17.11 -8.24 23.41
C TYR A 48 -18.15 -7.14 23.21
N ALA A 49 -19.32 -7.23 23.88
CA ALA A 49 -20.40 -6.26 23.77
C ALA A 49 -20.06 -4.86 24.30
N GLN A 50 -19.06 -4.74 25.18
CA GLN A 50 -18.61 -3.47 25.78
C GLN A 50 -17.32 -2.92 25.13
N SER A 51 -16.78 -3.64 24.14
CA SER A 51 -15.53 -3.28 23.49
C SER A 51 -15.70 -2.15 22.46
N GLY A 52 -14.63 -1.41 22.19
CA GLY A 52 -14.57 -0.34 21.19
C GLY A 52 -13.15 -0.12 20.67
N PRO A 53 -12.95 0.53 19.52
CA PRO A 53 -13.90 1.40 18.80
C PRO A 53 -15.01 0.70 18.01
N TYR A 54 -14.82 -0.57 17.67
CA TYR A 54 -15.88 -1.48 17.23
C TYR A 54 -15.75 -2.79 18.00
N LEU A 55 -16.75 -3.66 17.87
CA LEU A 55 -16.82 -4.86 18.68
C LEU A 55 -15.69 -5.83 18.32
N HIS A 56 -14.87 -6.17 19.31
CA HIS A 56 -13.71 -7.05 19.21
C HIS A 56 -13.49 -7.77 20.55
N THR A 57 -12.69 -8.82 20.54
CA THR A 57 -12.23 -9.45 21.79
C THR A 57 -10.81 -9.97 21.67
N VAL A 58 -10.19 -10.20 22.82
CA VAL A 58 -8.83 -10.71 22.97
C VAL A 58 -8.89 -11.88 23.95
N VAL A 59 -8.63 -13.08 23.44
CA VAL A 59 -8.63 -14.34 24.19
C VAL A 59 -7.18 -14.72 24.48
N SER A 60 -6.81 -14.85 25.76
CA SER A 60 -5.47 -15.28 26.15
C SER A 60 -5.46 -16.77 26.49
N GLY A 61 -4.44 -17.51 26.04
CA GLY A 61 -4.34 -18.95 26.27
C GLY A 61 -5.37 -19.75 25.49
N LEU A 62 -5.65 -19.38 24.24
CA LEU A 62 -6.70 -20.00 23.43
C LEU A 62 -6.48 -21.51 23.22
N ILE A 63 -5.26 -21.89 22.83
CA ILE A 63 -4.90 -23.24 22.40
C ILE A 63 -4.14 -23.95 23.52
N ASN A 64 -4.23 -25.27 23.57
CA ASN A 64 -3.37 -26.07 24.44
C ASN A 64 -1.88 -25.74 24.17
N ASP A 65 -1.13 -25.35 25.20
CA ASP A 65 0.24 -24.83 25.04
C ASP A 65 1.18 -25.82 24.35
N SER A 66 1.07 -27.12 24.67
CA SER A 66 1.90 -28.16 24.05
C SER A 66 1.60 -28.34 22.56
N LEU A 67 0.32 -28.22 22.18
CA LEU A 67 -0.08 -28.22 20.77
C LEU A 67 0.49 -26.98 20.06
N LEU A 68 0.30 -25.78 20.62
CA LEU A 68 0.72 -24.55 19.94
C LEU A 68 2.26 -24.44 19.83
N ARG A 69 3.01 -24.89 20.83
CA ARG A 69 4.49 -25.03 20.73
C ARG A 69 4.91 -25.98 19.61
N SER A 70 4.15 -27.06 19.41
CA SER A 70 4.41 -28.01 18.32
C SER A 70 4.08 -27.41 16.96
N VAL A 71 2.96 -26.68 16.83
CA VAL A 71 2.61 -25.91 15.62
C VAL A 71 3.70 -24.91 15.28
N ARG A 72 4.14 -24.09 16.25
CA ARG A 72 5.18 -23.08 16.03
C ARG A 72 6.48 -23.70 15.52
N ARG A 73 6.90 -24.82 16.10
CA ARG A 73 8.10 -25.56 15.67
C ARG A 73 7.95 -26.15 14.27
N GLU A 74 6.81 -26.76 13.97
CA GLU A 74 6.52 -27.26 12.61
C GLU A 74 6.62 -26.16 11.56
N ILE A 75 6.09 -24.97 11.85
CA ILE A 75 6.17 -23.80 10.97
C ILE A 75 7.64 -23.39 10.76
N ILE A 76 8.41 -23.19 11.83
CA ILE A 76 9.83 -22.80 11.71
C ILE A 76 10.62 -23.82 10.89
N ASP A 77 10.41 -25.11 11.14
CA ASP A 77 11.25 -26.17 10.60
C ASP A 77 10.90 -26.50 9.13
N ASN A 78 9.67 -26.24 8.68
CA ASN A 78 9.16 -26.78 7.42
C ASN A 78 8.47 -25.77 6.49
N VAL A 79 8.25 -24.52 6.91
CA VAL A 79 7.59 -23.50 6.07
C VAL A 79 8.61 -22.47 5.60
N HIS A 80 8.66 -22.24 4.29
CA HIS A 80 9.42 -21.15 3.70
C HIS A 80 8.55 -19.90 3.57
N PHE A 81 9.13 -18.74 3.86
CA PHE A 81 8.49 -17.45 3.72
C PHE A 81 9.26 -16.60 2.74
N THR A 82 8.54 -15.92 1.86
CA THR A 82 9.10 -14.99 0.89
C THR A 82 8.70 -13.57 1.30
N PRO A 83 9.63 -12.60 1.29
CA PRO A 83 9.28 -11.21 1.49
C PRO A 83 8.32 -10.76 0.38
N LYS A 84 7.32 -9.99 0.77
CA LYS A 84 6.39 -9.32 -0.14
C LYS A 84 6.21 -7.90 0.33
N GLU A 85 6.29 -6.98 -0.60
CA GLU A 85 6.12 -5.56 -0.36
C GLU A 85 5.16 -5.02 -1.42
N THR A 86 4.18 -4.25 -0.96
CA THR A 86 3.15 -3.57 -1.75
C THR A 86 3.03 -2.14 -1.25
N ASP A 87 2.14 -1.32 -1.77
CA ASP A 87 1.88 0.01 -1.22
C ASP A 87 1.38 -0.08 0.24
N ILE A 88 0.50 -1.05 0.53
CA ILE A 88 -0.21 -1.22 1.80
C ILE A 88 0.52 -2.10 2.83
N TYR A 89 1.47 -2.96 2.44
CA TYR A 89 2.17 -3.81 3.40
C TYR A 89 3.63 -4.12 3.04
N LYS A 90 4.37 -4.58 4.05
CA LYS A 90 5.66 -5.27 3.93
C LYS A 90 5.63 -6.45 4.89
N ILE A 91 5.57 -7.69 4.39
CA ILE A 91 5.42 -8.90 5.20
C ILE A 91 6.22 -10.06 4.63
N HIS A 92 6.50 -11.07 5.45
CA HIS A 92 6.97 -12.37 4.98
C HIS A 92 5.79 -13.33 4.95
N GLN A 93 5.37 -13.71 3.73
CA GLN A 93 4.23 -14.59 3.53
C GLN A 93 4.70 -15.94 2.99
N SER A 94 4.10 -17.01 3.49
CA SER A 94 4.31 -18.35 2.93
C SER A 94 3.44 -18.51 1.69
N GLY A 95 4.03 -18.43 0.50
CA GLY A 95 3.32 -18.63 -0.78
C GLY A 95 2.60 -19.98 -0.87
N ASP A 96 3.12 -21.01 -0.19
CA ASP A 96 2.58 -22.36 -0.20
C ASP A 96 1.32 -22.54 0.69
N LEU A 97 1.02 -21.57 1.56
CA LEU A 97 0.08 -21.73 2.69
C LEU A 97 -1.15 -20.83 2.63
N ALA A 98 -1.33 -20.08 1.54
CA ALA A 98 -2.53 -19.27 1.31
C ALA A 98 -3.84 -20.07 1.41
N ASN A 99 -3.74 -21.39 1.28
CA ASN A 99 -4.66 -22.31 1.90
C ASN A 99 -3.91 -23.61 2.19
N LEU A 100 -3.83 -24.02 3.46
CA LEU A 100 -3.22 -25.32 3.85
C LEU A 100 -3.70 -26.51 3.01
N SER A 101 -4.91 -26.45 2.45
CA SER A 101 -5.47 -27.46 1.56
C SER A 101 -4.79 -27.55 0.18
N GLY A 102 -4.07 -26.53 -0.26
CA GLY A 102 -3.33 -26.47 -1.53
C GLY A 102 -1.93 -27.06 -1.48
N LEU A 103 -1.40 -27.36 -0.28
CA LEU A 103 -0.09 -27.97 -0.10
C LEU A 103 -0.02 -29.41 -0.64
N ASP A 104 1.13 -29.78 -1.21
CA ASP A 104 1.38 -31.17 -1.62
C ASP A 104 1.26 -32.12 -0.40
N PRO A 105 0.68 -33.34 -0.58
CA PRO A 105 0.52 -34.30 0.50
C PRO A 105 1.80 -34.67 1.27
N SER A 106 2.98 -34.51 0.67
CA SER A 106 4.27 -34.70 1.34
C SER A 106 4.58 -33.57 2.32
N ALA A 107 4.31 -32.31 1.94
CA ALA A 107 4.46 -31.14 2.81
C ALA A 107 3.47 -31.19 3.97
N LEU A 108 2.22 -31.59 3.71
CA LEU A 108 1.20 -31.74 4.76
C LEU A 108 1.56 -32.76 5.84
N LYS A 109 2.33 -33.80 5.51
CA LYS A 109 2.80 -34.78 6.50
C LYS A 109 3.82 -34.22 7.48
N LEU A 110 4.47 -33.11 7.13
CA LEU A 110 5.42 -32.40 7.99
C LEU A 110 4.71 -31.45 8.97
N LEU A 111 3.41 -31.21 8.77
CA LEU A 111 2.62 -30.20 9.49
C LEU A 111 1.41 -30.80 10.27
N PRO A 112 1.52 -31.94 10.97
CA PRO A 112 0.38 -32.61 11.60
C PRO A 112 -0.24 -31.81 12.76
N SER A 113 0.54 -31.06 13.53
CA SER A 113 0.03 -30.20 14.61
C SER A 113 -0.70 -29.00 14.02
N LEU A 114 -0.17 -28.38 12.96
CA LEU A 114 -0.83 -27.28 12.26
C LEU A 114 -2.17 -27.71 11.63
N LEU A 115 -2.23 -28.91 11.06
CA LEU A 115 -3.49 -29.51 10.59
C LEU A 115 -4.48 -29.74 11.74
N THR A 116 -4.00 -30.16 12.91
CA THR A 116 -4.82 -30.33 14.11
C THR A 116 -5.36 -29.00 14.62
N LEU A 117 -4.54 -27.94 14.58
CA LEU A 117 -4.96 -26.58 14.93
C LEU A 117 -6.06 -26.09 13.97
N ARG A 118 -5.83 -26.17 12.65
CA ARG A 118 -6.83 -25.78 11.63
C ARG A 118 -8.16 -26.50 11.87
N ASP A 119 -8.11 -27.83 11.96
CA ASP A 119 -9.31 -28.65 12.13
C ASP A 119 -10.04 -28.33 13.47
N SER A 120 -9.31 -27.88 14.49
CA SER A 120 -9.90 -27.44 15.77
C SER A 120 -10.53 -26.05 15.67
N LEU A 121 -9.86 -25.07 15.02
CA LEU A 121 -10.41 -23.73 14.80
C LEU A 121 -11.68 -23.77 13.92
N TYR A 122 -11.75 -24.66 12.93
CA TYR A 122 -12.94 -24.80 12.07
C TYR A 122 -13.96 -25.84 12.56
N SER A 123 -13.73 -26.42 13.74
CA SER A 123 -14.66 -27.37 14.36
C SER A 123 -16.04 -26.75 14.64
N ALA A 124 -17.07 -27.59 14.76
CA ALA A 124 -18.41 -27.11 15.08
C ALA A 124 -18.45 -26.44 16.47
N GLU A 125 -17.70 -26.98 17.41
CA GLU A 125 -17.57 -26.50 18.78
C GLU A 125 -16.99 -25.08 18.83
N PHE A 126 -15.86 -24.83 18.14
CA PHE A 126 -15.24 -23.52 18.18
C PHE A 126 -16.01 -22.49 17.35
N ARG A 127 -16.59 -22.88 16.19
CA ARG A 127 -17.48 -21.99 15.43
C ARG A 127 -18.70 -21.56 16.25
N ALA A 128 -19.29 -22.49 17.01
CA ALA A 128 -20.38 -22.17 17.93
C ALA A 128 -19.92 -21.19 19.02
N TRP A 129 -18.75 -21.42 19.61
CA TRP A 129 -18.15 -20.51 20.59
C TRP A 129 -17.95 -19.09 20.03
N VAL A 130 -17.37 -18.95 18.83
CA VAL A 130 -17.17 -17.64 18.17
C VAL A 130 -18.50 -16.96 17.90
N SER A 131 -19.48 -17.72 17.39
CA SER A 131 -20.85 -17.21 17.11
C SER A 131 -21.54 -16.73 18.38
N GLU A 132 -21.36 -17.46 19.49
CA GLU A 132 -21.97 -17.18 20.78
C GLU A 132 -21.37 -15.92 21.47
N VAL A 133 -20.07 -15.71 21.32
CA VAL A 133 -19.35 -14.55 21.86
C VAL A 133 -19.62 -13.29 21.03
N SER A 134 -19.53 -13.39 19.70
CA SER A 134 -19.65 -12.22 18.80
C SER A 134 -21.08 -11.84 18.42
N GLY A 135 -21.99 -12.81 18.44
CA GLY A 135 -23.30 -12.64 17.80
C GLY A 135 -23.25 -12.58 16.27
N ALA A 136 -22.16 -13.00 15.63
CA ALA A 136 -21.98 -12.94 14.17
C ALA A 136 -22.95 -13.86 13.37
N GLY A 137 -23.65 -14.76 14.05
CA GLY A 137 -24.43 -15.82 13.43
C GLY A 137 -23.56 -17.00 12.97
N PRO A 138 -24.15 -17.99 12.28
CA PRO A 138 -23.46 -19.23 11.90
C PRO A 138 -22.22 -18.98 11.02
N LEU A 139 -21.23 -19.86 11.09
CA LEU A 139 -19.95 -19.74 10.38
C LEU A 139 -19.69 -20.99 9.55
N SER A 140 -19.07 -20.86 8.38
CA SER A 140 -18.71 -22.02 7.54
C SER A 140 -17.65 -22.89 8.23
N GLY A 141 -17.86 -24.22 8.19
CA GLY A 141 -16.84 -25.21 8.53
C GLY A 141 -16.16 -25.81 7.29
N LYS A 142 -16.73 -25.65 6.10
CA LYS A 142 -16.17 -26.09 4.82
C LYS A 142 -15.16 -25.09 4.25
N LYS A 143 -15.51 -23.80 4.20
CA LYS A 143 -14.65 -22.74 3.66
C LYS A 143 -13.69 -22.30 4.76
N THR A 144 -12.55 -22.98 4.80
CA THR A 144 -11.45 -22.66 5.72
C THR A 144 -10.51 -21.68 5.05
N ASP A 145 -10.19 -20.58 5.73
CA ASP A 145 -9.26 -19.55 5.24
C ASP A 145 -8.26 -19.23 6.37
N MET A 146 -7.00 -19.60 6.18
CA MET A 146 -5.98 -19.46 7.21
C MET A 146 -4.60 -19.40 6.58
N ALA A 147 -3.86 -18.34 6.88
CA ALA A 147 -2.51 -18.10 6.42
C ALA A 147 -1.56 -17.84 7.60
N VAL A 148 -0.29 -18.21 7.42
CA VAL A 148 0.77 -17.87 8.36
C VAL A 148 1.50 -16.65 7.82
N ASN A 149 1.63 -15.62 8.65
CA ASN A 149 2.33 -14.39 8.32
C ASN A 149 3.43 -14.12 9.33
N VAL A 150 4.59 -13.70 8.84
CA VAL A 150 5.73 -13.31 9.67
C VAL A 150 6.05 -11.84 9.43
N TYR A 151 6.10 -11.08 10.52
CA TYR A 151 6.51 -9.68 10.52
C TYR A 151 7.88 -9.60 11.22
N ALA A 152 8.90 -9.31 10.42
CA ALA A 152 10.26 -8.99 10.87
C ALA A 152 10.39 -7.47 11.06
N PRO A 153 11.48 -6.95 11.64
CA PRO A 153 11.68 -5.50 11.73
C PRO A 153 11.48 -4.77 10.40
N GLY A 154 10.72 -3.67 10.41
CA GLY A 154 10.29 -2.90 9.23
C GLY A 154 8.97 -3.39 8.59
N CYS A 155 8.54 -4.63 8.88
CA CYS A 155 7.27 -5.14 8.39
C CYS A 155 6.08 -4.42 9.03
N HIS A 156 5.05 -4.18 8.23
CA HIS A 156 3.82 -3.46 8.59
C HIS A 156 2.66 -3.87 7.66
N LEU A 157 1.44 -3.60 8.07
CA LEU A 157 0.23 -3.67 7.23
C LEU A 157 -0.63 -2.47 7.57
N LEU A 158 -0.92 -1.60 6.60
CA LEU A 158 -1.59 -0.32 6.82
C LEU A 158 -3.11 -0.46 6.95
N CYS A 159 -3.81 0.65 7.16
CA CYS A 159 -5.23 0.66 7.53
C CYS A 159 -6.13 0.06 6.43
N HIS A 160 -6.92 -0.95 6.78
CA HIS A 160 -7.90 -1.64 5.92
C HIS A 160 -9.07 -2.17 6.78
N ASP A 161 -10.15 -2.68 6.18
CA ASP A 161 -11.35 -3.11 6.92
C ASP A 161 -11.71 -4.61 6.80
N ASP A 162 -10.93 -5.38 6.05
CA ASP A 162 -11.12 -6.83 5.80
C ASP A 162 -12.38 -7.23 5.02
N VAL A 163 -13.08 -6.27 4.42
CA VAL A 163 -14.37 -6.48 3.74
C VAL A 163 -14.14 -7.01 2.33
N ILE A 164 -13.96 -8.34 2.25
CA ILE A 164 -13.71 -9.06 1.00
C ILE A 164 -14.59 -10.30 0.93
N GLY A 165 -15.36 -10.44 -0.16
CA GLY A 165 -16.16 -11.62 -0.48
C GLY A 165 -17.08 -12.06 0.67
N THR A 166 -16.90 -13.29 1.15
CA THR A 166 -17.78 -13.92 2.16
C THR A 166 -17.27 -13.87 3.60
N ARG A 167 -16.23 -13.07 3.88
CA ARG A 167 -15.65 -12.98 5.22
C ARG A 167 -16.68 -12.43 6.22
N ARG A 168 -16.79 -13.07 7.40
CA ARG A 168 -17.73 -12.70 8.46
C ARG A 168 -17.05 -12.38 9.78
N VAL A 169 -16.02 -13.12 10.15
CA VAL A 169 -15.20 -12.86 11.35
C VAL A 169 -13.73 -12.97 10.97
N SER A 170 -12.96 -11.91 11.21
CA SER A 170 -11.50 -11.90 11.08
C SER A 170 -10.88 -12.32 12.41
N TYR A 171 -9.82 -13.13 12.36
CA TYR A 171 -9.08 -13.54 13.55
C TYR A 171 -7.57 -13.56 13.32
N ILE A 172 -6.82 -13.32 14.40
CA ILE A 172 -5.37 -13.36 14.43
C ILE A 172 -4.94 -14.11 15.69
N LEU A 173 -4.33 -15.29 15.52
CA LEU A 173 -3.71 -16.07 16.58
C LEU A 173 -2.20 -15.80 16.60
N TYR A 174 -1.68 -15.29 17.71
CA TYR A 174 -0.28 -14.90 17.85
C TYR A 174 0.61 -16.06 18.32
N LEU A 175 1.69 -16.29 17.58
CA LEU A 175 2.71 -17.32 17.81
C LEU A 175 4.08 -16.69 18.09
N THR A 176 4.10 -15.58 18.85
CA THR A 176 5.36 -14.95 19.30
C THR A 176 6.20 -15.92 20.14
N ASP A 177 7.46 -15.60 20.42
CA ASP A 177 8.30 -16.50 21.22
C ASP A 177 7.68 -16.77 22.61
N PRO A 178 7.34 -18.02 22.96
CA PRO A 178 6.73 -18.34 24.25
C PRO A 178 7.69 -18.18 25.43
N ASP A 179 9.00 -18.26 25.18
CA ASP A 179 10.04 -18.22 26.21
C ASP A 179 10.70 -16.83 26.27
N LYS A 180 10.46 -15.97 25.26
CA LYS A 180 10.81 -14.54 25.23
C LYS A 180 9.58 -13.68 24.92
N PRO A 181 8.77 -13.32 25.94
CA PRO A 181 7.53 -12.60 25.75
C PRO A 181 7.72 -11.28 24.98
N TRP A 182 6.80 -11.02 24.04
CA TRP A 182 6.78 -9.78 23.26
C TRP A 182 6.65 -8.55 24.16
N GLN A 183 7.38 -7.49 23.83
CA GLN A 183 7.26 -6.21 24.52
C GLN A 183 6.52 -5.20 23.64
N ALA A 184 5.60 -4.43 24.24
CA ALA A 184 4.76 -3.50 23.50
C ALA A 184 5.56 -2.41 22.74
N ASN A 185 6.73 -2.03 23.24
CA ASN A 185 7.62 -1.07 22.59
C ASN A 185 8.37 -1.64 21.38
N TRP A 186 8.22 -2.92 21.05
CA TRP A 186 8.74 -3.51 19.81
C TRP A 186 7.82 -3.30 18.61
N GLY A 187 6.67 -2.64 18.81
CA GLY A 187 5.66 -2.45 17.78
C GLY A 187 4.88 -3.72 17.47
N GLY A 188 4.39 -3.86 16.24
CA GLY A 188 3.64 -5.05 15.81
C GLY A 188 2.24 -5.19 16.42
N ALA A 189 1.71 -4.15 17.07
CA ALA A 189 0.39 -4.17 17.65
C ALA A 189 -0.71 -4.17 16.57
N LEU A 190 -1.82 -4.84 16.85
CA LEU A 190 -3.08 -4.62 16.14
C LEU A 190 -3.67 -3.29 16.63
N ARG A 191 -3.86 -2.31 15.73
CA ARG A 191 -4.47 -1.02 16.08
C ARG A 191 -5.84 -0.89 15.45
N LEU A 192 -6.83 -0.41 16.20
CA LEU A 192 -8.21 -0.28 15.74
C LEU A 192 -8.61 1.20 15.65
N TYR A 193 -9.27 1.56 14.55
CA TYR A 193 -9.67 2.92 14.23
C TYR A 193 -11.16 3.15 14.54
N PRO A 194 -11.52 4.28 15.20
CA PRO A 194 -12.91 4.67 15.30
C PRO A 194 -13.43 5.20 13.97
N THR A 195 -14.74 5.09 13.77
CA THR A 195 -15.44 5.68 12.63
C THR A 195 -16.46 6.70 13.10
N GLU A 196 -16.64 7.73 12.30
CA GLU A 196 -17.66 8.76 12.49
C GLU A 196 -18.68 8.69 11.36
N GLU A 197 -19.95 8.89 11.69
CA GLU A 197 -21.01 8.97 10.69
C GLU A 197 -21.11 10.41 10.18
N LYS A 198 -20.88 10.60 8.88
CA LYS A 198 -21.07 11.85 8.14
C LYS A 198 -22.23 11.71 7.17
N THR A 199 -22.76 12.85 6.71
CA THR A 199 -23.85 12.89 5.72
C THR A 199 -23.31 13.61 4.49
N ASP A 200 -23.28 12.91 3.36
CA ASP A 200 -22.81 13.45 2.09
C ASP A 200 -23.78 14.48 1.50
N SER A 201 -23.35 15.12 0.41
CA SER A 201 -24.13 16.09 -0.36
C SER A 201 -25.48 15.55 -0.87
N ASP A 202 -25.61 14.23 -1.09
CA ASP A 202 -26.84 13.54 -1.47
C ASP A 202 -27.76 13.20 -0.27
N GLY A 203 -27.32 13.49 0.96
CA GLY A 203 -28.06 13.19 2.20
C GLY A 203 -27.92 11.74 2.68
N LYS A 204 -27.02 10.95 2.08
CA LYS A 204 -26.71 9.58 2.49
C LYS A 204 -25.69 9.58 3.63
N LYS A 205 -25.89 8.66 4.57
CA LYS A 205 -25.01 8.48 5.73
C LYS A 205 -23.84 7.57 5.37
N VAL A 206 -22.64 8.06 5.64
CA VAL A 206 -21.37 7.40 5.32
C VAL A 206 -20.54 7.31 6.58
N ARG A 207 -19.86 6.18 6.80
CA ARG A 207 -18.89 6.03 7.89
C ARG A 207 -17.50 6.37 7.37
N VAL A 208 -16.82 7.28 8.06
CA VAL A 208 -15.46 7.70 7.72
C VAL A 208 -14.55 7.35 8.90
N PRO A 209 -13.46 6.60 8.70
CA PRO A 209 -12.50 6.34 9.76
C PRO A 209 -11.75 7.61 10.14
N HIS A 210 -11.53 7.78 11.44
CA HIS A 210 -10.66 8.83 11.95
C HIS A 210 -9.21 8.52 11.56
N TYR A 211 -8.38 9.54 11.29
CA TYR A 211 -6.96 9.39 10.94
C TYR A 211 -6.07 8.83 12.07
N ASP A 212 -6.64 8.58 13.24
CA ASP A 212 -5.93 8.13 14.43
C ASP A 212 -6.65 6.94 15.06
N PHE A 213 -5.86 6.00 15.56
CA PHE A 213 -6.35 4.81 16.22
C PHE A 213 -6.66 5.10 17.69
N THR A 214 -7.61 4.37 18.28
CA THR A 214 -7.98 4.55 19.70
C THR A 214 -7.77 3.31 20.55
N LYS A 215 -7.47 2.18 19.92
CA LYS A 215 -7.18 0.92 20.59
C LYS A 215 -5.90 0.33 20.01
N VAL A 216 -5.00 -0.11 20.90
CA VAL A 216 -3.73 -0.77 20.56
C VAL A 216 -3.67 -2.09 21.33
N ILE A 217 -3.43 -3.18 20.62
CA ILE A 217 -3.38 -4.54 21.17
C ILE A 217 -2.03 -5.17 20.81
N PRO A 218 -1.03 -5.10 21.70
CA PRO A 218 0.25 -5.76 21.48
C PRO A 218 0.09 -7.29 21.37
N PRO A 219 0.82 -7.94 20.46
CA PRO A 219 0.74 -9.39 20.29
C PRO A 219 1.33 -10.11 21.50
N ALA A 220 0.78 -11.26 21.87
CA ALA A 220 1.29 -12.09 22.95
C ALA A 220 1.15 -13.58 22.60
N TRP A 221 2.01 -14.42 23.15
CA TRP A 221 1.95 -15.87 22.90
C TRP A 221 0.55 -16.42 23.22
N ASN A 222 0.01 -17.22 22.31
CA ASN A 222 -1.27 -17.90 22.49
C ASN A 222 -2.45 -16.95 22.74
N GLN A 223 -2.35 -15.73 22.22
CA GLN A 223 -3.41 -14.74 22.23
C GLN A 223 -4.15 -14.76 20.87
N LEU A 224 -5.47 -14.81 20.91
CA LEU A 224 -6.33 -14.63 19.74
C LEU A 224 -7.03 -13.28 19.82
N SER A 225 -6.89 -12.45 18.81
CA SER A 225 -7.76 -11.29 18.60
C SER A 225 -8.76 -11.62 17.49
N PHE A 226 -10.03 -11.28 17.67
CA PHE A 226 -11.01 -11.41 16.59
C PHE A 226 -12.12 -10.36 16.67
N PHE A 227 -12.74 -10.09 15.54
CA PHE A 227 -13.84 -9.14 15.38
C PHE A 227 -14.70 -9.51 14.17
N THR A 228 -15.97 -9.11 14.20
CA THR A 228 -16.85 -9.21 13.02
C THR A 228 -16.40 -8.26 11.92
N VAL A 229 -16.36 -8.74 10.69
CA VAL A 229 -16.08 -7.93 9.50
C VAL A 229 -17.30 -7.05 9.21
N GLN A 230 -17.10 -5.73 9.16
CA GLN A 230 -18.16 -4.74 9.03
C GLN A 230 -17.77 -3.68 7.99
N PRO A 231 -18.44 -3.64 6.83
CA PRO A 231 -18.21 -2.63 5.77
C PRO A 231 -18.15 -1.21 6.31
N GLY A 232 -17.01 -0.54 6.10
CA GLY A 232 -16.80 0.84 6.55
C GLY A 232 -16.74 1.04 8.07
N GLN A 233 -16.50 -0.02 8.86
CA GLN A 233 -16.42 0.07 10.32
C GLN A 233 -15.22 -0.65 10.92
N SER A 234 -14.87 -1.87 10.46
CA SER A 234 -13.82 -2.70 11.05
C SER A 234 -12.39 -2.29 10.65
N PHE A 235 -12.11 -0.98 10.61
CA PHE A 235 -10.81 -0.44 10.20
C PHE A 235 -9.71 -0.74 11.22
N HIS A 236 -8.64 -1.39 10.76
CA HIS A 236 -7.49 -1.75 11.58
C HIS A 236 -6.21 -1.84 10.77
N ASP A 237 -5.09 -1.93 11.47
CA ASP A 237 -3.78 -2.12 10.88
C ASP A 237 -2.87 -2.98 11.77
N VAL A 238 -1.67 -3.29 11.27
CA VAL A 238 -0.56 -3.85 12.04
C VAL A 238 0.55 -2.80 12.10
N GLU A 239 0.77 -2.27 13.29
CA GLU A 239 1.89 -1.38 13.59
C GLU A 239 3.22 -1.99 13.13
N GLU A 240 4.11 -1.15 12.62
CA GLU A 240 5.46 -1.56 12.24
C GLU A 240 6.16 -2.31 13.36
N VAL A 241 6.80 -3.43 13.03
CA VAL A 241 7.73 -4.08 13.95
C VAL A 241 9.02 -3.27 13.98
N LEU A 242 9.36 -2.68 15.12
CA LEU A 242 10.44 -1.70 15.19
C LEU A 242 11.81 -2.38 15.21
N LYS A 243 12.75 -1.86 14.40
CA LYS A 243 14.17 -2.23 14.49
C LYS A 243 14.72 -1.92 15.89
N ARG A 244 15.72 -2.69 16.30
CA ARG A 244 16.43 -2.50 17.56
C ARG A 244 17.14 -1.15 17.56
N LYS A 245 16.98 -0.37 18.63
CA LYS A 245 17.72 0.88 18.80
C LYS A 245 19.13 0.60 19.28
N GLU A 246 20.08 1.47 18.93
CA GLU A 246 21.46 1.36 19.38
C GLU A 246 21.52 1.30 20.91
N GLY A 247 22.20 0.28 21.45
CA GLY A 247 22.34 0.06 22.89
C GLY A 247 21.23 -0.77 23.57
N GLU A 248 20.20 -1.21 22.83
CA GLU A 248 19.23 -2.19 23.35
C GLU A 248 19.80 -3.62 23.37
N SER A 249 19.24 -4.48 24.23
CA SER A 249 19.66 -5.87 24.39
C SER A 249 19.55 -6.66 23.08
N GLU A 250 20.55 -7.49 22.78
CA GLU A 250 20.50 -8.42 21.64
C GLU A 250 19.60 -9.65 21.89
N ASP A 251 19.18 -9.85 23.13
CA ASP A 251 18.35 -10.99 23.54
C ASP A 251 16.85 -10.70 23.41
N ASP A 252 16.40 -10.27 22.23
CA ASP A 252 14.99 -9.98 21.90
C ASP A 252 14.37 -10.98 20.89
N GLY A 253 15.10 -12.07 20.59
CA GLY A 253 14.64 -13.09 19.65
C GLY A 253 14.50 -12.58 18.20
N GLY A 254 15.12 -11.44 17.87
CA GLY A 254 15.05 -10.84 16.54
C GLY A 254 13.73 -10.11 16.25
N ARG A 255 12.85 -9.95 17.25
CA ARG A 255 11.53 -9.31 17.12
C ARG A 255 10.68 -9.90 15.99
N ILE A 256 10.66 -11.23 15.89
CA ILE A 256 9.86 -11.93 14.88
C ILE A 256 8.43 -12.11 15.39
N ARG A 257 7.49 -11.34 14.84
CA ARG A 257 6.06 -11.48 15.10
C ARG A 257 5.44 -12.46 14.10
N MET A 258 5.32 -13.70 14.52
CA MET A 258 4.59 -14.74 13.78
C MET A 258 3.12 -14.77 14.22
N ALA A 259 2.22 -14.82 13.24
CA ALA A 259 0.80 -14.96 13.50
C ALA A 259 0.15 -15.89 12.47
N ILE A 260 -0.91 -16.57 12.91
CA ILE A 260 -1.85 -17.28 12.05
C ILE A 260 -3.10 -16.41 11.96
N SER A 261 -3.33 -15.83 10.80
CA SER A 261 -4.52 -15.01 10.53
C SER A 261 -5.46 -15.75 9.60
N GLY A 262 -6.74 -15.46 9.69
CA GLY A 262 -7.73 -16.06 8.81
C GLY A 262 -9.12 -15.51 9.02
N TRP A 263 -10.07 -16.06 8.26
CA TRP A 263 -11.45 -15.61 8.29
C TRP A 263 -12.42 -16.79 8.42
N PHE A 264 -13.41 -16.62 9.27
CA PHE A 264 -14.61 -17.43 9.19
C PHE A 264 -15.56 -16.80 8.17
N HIS A 265 -16.03 -17.61 7.23
CA HIS A 265 -16.95 -17.20 6.18
C HIS A 265 -18.41 -17.39 6.58
N ILE A 266 -19.32 -16.74 5.85
CA ILE A 266 -20.73 -17.12 5.88
C ILE A 266 -20.89 -18.61 5.49
N PRO A 267 -21.87 -19.35 6.04
CA PRO A 267 -22.08 -20.74 5.67
C PRO A 267 -22.28 -20.90 4.17
N GLN A 268 -21.76 -21.98 3.61
CA GLN A 268 -21.81 -22.33 2.19
C GLN A 268 -23.00 -23.26 1.91
N GLU A 269 -23.32 -23.49 0.64
CA GLU A 269 -24.41 -24.38 0.27
C GLU A 269 -24.30 -25.76 0.95
N GLY A 270 -25.41 -26.19 1.56
CA GLY A 270 -25.50 -27.43 2.33
C GLY A 270 -24.86 -27.39 3.72
N GLU A 271 -24.46 -26.24 4.24
CA GLU A 271 -24.11 -26.04 5.64
C GLU A 271 -25.30 -25.49 6.46
N GLU A 272 -25.28 -25.72 7.76
CA GLU A 272 -26.27 -25.15 8.68
C GLU A 272 -26.15 -23.63 8.72
N GLY A 273 -27.29 -22.92 8.59
CA GLY A 273 -27.32 -21.47 8.54
C GLY A 273 -27.00 -20.86 7.17
N PHE A 274 -26.92 -21.67 6.10
CA PHE A 274 -26.83 -21.16 4.73
C PHE A 274 -28.08 -20.38 4.35
N GLU A 275 -27.86 -19.19 3.79
CA GLU A 275 -28.90 -18.30 3.31
C GLU A 275 -28.68 -18.04 1.81
N PRO A 276 -29.54 -18.59 0.92
CA PRO A 276 -29.44 -18.32 -0.52
C PRO A 276 -29.52 -16.82 -0.82
N GLY A 277 -28.64 -16.30 -1.67
CA GLY A 277 -28.62 -14.88 -2.03
C GLY A 277 -27.89 -13.98 -1.03
N LEU A 278 -27.33 -14.50 0.07
CA LEU A 278 -26.65 -13.66 1.07
C LEU A 278 -25.25 -13.23 0.61
N GLU A 279 -24.53 -14.10 -0.09
CA GLU A 279 -23.20 -13.80 -0.66
C GLU A 279 -23.30 -12.63 -1.63
N GLU A 280 -24.26 -12.72 -2.55
CA GLU A 280 -24.54 -11.70 -3.58
C GLU A 280 -24.97 -10.38 -2.93
N LYS A 281 -25.84 -10.41 -1.91
CA LYS A 281 -26.23 -9.20 -1.15
C LYS A 281 -25.06 -8.58 -0.39
N LEU A 282 -24.14 -9.39 0.13
CA LEU A 282 -22.95 -8.88 0.81
C LEU A 282 -21.97 -8.30 -0.21
N ALA A 283 -21.78 -8.94 -1.36
CA ALA A 283 -20.99 -8.43 -2.46
C ALA A 283 -21.57 -7.10 -2.99
N GLU A 284 -22.89 -6.96 -3.14
CA GLU A 284 -23.54 -5.69 -3.52
C GLU A 284 -23.32 -4.57 -2.50
N ARG A 285 -23.21 -4.90 -1.21
CA ARG A 285 -22.94 -3.92 -0.13
C ARG A 285 -21.45 -3.63 0.05
N SER A 286 -20.61 -4.58 -0.36
CA SER A 286 -19.15 -4.56 -0.31
C SER A 286 -18.54 -3.99 -1.57
N SER A 287 -19.29 -3.90 -2.67
CA SER A 287 -18.78 -3.47 -3.97
C SER A 287 -18.12 -2.11 -3.79
N LEU A 288 -16.79 -2.15 -3.88
CA LEU A 288 -15.86 -1.05 -3.69
C LEU A 288 -16.27 0.21 -4.47
N GLN A 289 -17.03 0.06 -5.56
CA GLN A 289 -17.64 1.15 -6.33
C GLN A 289 -18.63 2.03 -5.53
N GLN A 290 -19.34 1.52 -4.51
CA GLN A 290 -20.18 2.39 -3.65
C GLN A 290 -19.38 3.18 -2.61
N LEU A 291 -18.13 2.80 -2.33
CA LEU A 291 -17.25 3.45 -1.35
C LEU A 291 -16.15 4.31 -2.01
N GLN A 292 -15.66 3.96 -3.20
CA GLN A 292 -14.54 4.64 -3.84
C GLN A 292 -14.95 5.80 -4.75
N SER A 293 -16.09 5.73 -5.46
CA SER A 293 -16.38 6.72 -6.51
C SER A 293 -17.24 7.90 -6.06
N LYS A 294 -17.78 7.89 -4.84
CA LYS A 294 -18.72 8.93 -4.33
C LYS A 294 -18.41 9.48 -2.94
N ASN A 295 -17.43 8.94 -2.21
CA ASN A 295 -17.12 9.39 -0.84
C ASN A 295 -15.89 10.29 -0.73
N ASP A 296 -15.25 10.63 -1.84
CA ASP A 296 -14.07 11.50 -1.84
C ASP A 296 -14.38 12.89 -1.28
N GLU A 297 -15.66 13.28 -1.17
CA GLU A 297 -16.11 14.52 -0.52
C GLU A 297 -15.52 14.70 0.89
N PHE A 298 -15.32 13.61 1.63
CA PHE A 298 -14.77 13.66 3.00
C PHE A 298 -13.28 13.42 3.09
N ASP A 299 -12.63 13.12 1.97
CA ASP A 299 -11.20 12.95 1.93
C ASP A 299 -10.54 14.32 2.11
N LEU A 300 -9.41 14.34 2.80
CA LEU A 300 -8.58 15.52 2.92
C LEU A 300 -7.14 15.12 2.63
N PRO A 301 -6.38 15.98 1.94
CA PRO A 301 -6.79 17.26 1.36
C PRO A 301 -7.69 17.13 0.13
N GLN A 302 -8.53 18.16 -0.11
CA GLN A 302 -9.22 18.38 -1.39
C GLN A 302 -8.37 19.32 -2.25
N GLU A 303 -8.43 19.20 -3.58
CA GLU A 303 -7.73 20.12 -4.49
C GLU A 303 -8.21 21.57 -4.27
N GLN A 304 -7.28 22.52 -4.19
CA GLN A 304 -7.57 23.94 -4.09
C GLN A 304 -6.88 24.67 -5.24
N TRP A 305 -7.63 24.90 -6.31
CA TRP A 305 -7.13 25.49 -7.54
C TRP A 305 -6.90 26.98 -7.39
N ILE A 306 -5.69 27.41 -7.74
CA ILE A 306 -5.29 28.80 -7.87
C ILE A 306 -5.52 29.20 -9.31
N ASP A 307 -6.36 30.21 -9.49
CA ASP A 307 -6.57 30.88 -10.76
C ASP A 307 -5.54 32.01 -10.95
N TYR A 308 -5.04 32.15 -12.17
CA TYR A 308 -4.06 33.17 -12.54
C TYR A 308 -4.67 34.29 -13.37
N ASP A 309 -5.96 34.20 -13.71
CA ASP A 309 -6.67 35.19 -14.53
C ASP A 309 -6.72 36.58 -13.87
N GLU A 310 -6.71 36.69 -12.54
CA GLU A 310 -6.65 37.98 -11.86
C GLU A 310 -5.28 38.68 -12.00
N ASP A 311 -4.22 37.92 -12.29
CA ASP A 311 -2.88 38.46 -12.54
C ASP A 311 -2.75 38.96 -13.99
N THR A 312 -3.51 38.38 -14.92
CA THR A 312 -3.54 38.74 -16.34
C THR A 312 -4.55 39.85 -16.65
N ASN A 313 -5.75 39.83 -16.03
CA ASN A 313 -6.82 40.82 -16.21
C ASN A 313 -6.54 42.23 -15.65
N LYS A 314 -5.40 42.46 -14.98
CA LYS A 314 -4.94 43.83 -14.65
C LYS A 314 -4.31 44.56 -15.83
N ALA A 315 -4.18 43.91 -16.99
CA ALA A 315 -3.89 44.54 -18.28
C ALA A 315 -5.23 44.84 -18.99
N GLU A 316 -5.83 46.00 -18.72
CA GLU A 316 -7.18 46.40 -19.20
C GLU A 316 -7.32 46.54 -20.75
N ASP A 317 -6.36 46.11 -21.58
CA ASP A 317 -6.37 46.31 -23.04
C ASP A 317 -5.71 45.15 -23.85
N ALA A 318 -5.64 43.92 -23.35
CA ALA A 318 -5.11 42.79 -24.12
C ALA A 318 -6.23 41.95 -24.75
N GLU A 319 -6.49 42.17 -26.05
CA GLU A 319 -6.97 41.10 -26.94
C GLU A 319 -6.00 39.93 -26.80
N GLU A 320 -6.47 38.72 -26.42
CA GLU A 320 -5.79 37.40 -26.48
C GLU A 320 -4.26 37.39 -26.75
N GLU A 321 -3.48 38.15 -25.98
CA GLU A 321 -2.02 38.14 -26.08
C GLU A 321 -1.53 37.08 -25.09
N GLU A 322 -0.93 36.01 -25.63
CA GLU A 322 -0.15 35.04 -24.86
C GLU A 322 0.73 35.78 -23.86
N VAL A 323 0.60 35.46 -22.57
CA VAL A 323 1.32 36.17 -21.51
C VAL A 323 2.82 35.79 -21.57
N GLU A 324 3.59 36.51 -22.38
CA GLU A 324 5.00 36.25 -22.66
C GLU A 324 5.86 36.27 -21.37
N PHE A 325 6.88 35.41 -21.32
CA PHE A 325 7.85 35.36 -20.23
C PHE A 325 8.82 36.55 -20.32
N ASP A 326 8.79 37.45 -19.32
CA ASP A 326 9.49 38.74 -19.38
C ASP A 326 10.70 38.86 -18.41
N GLU A 327 11.39 40.00 -18.46
CA GLU A 327 12.53 40.29 -17.57
C GLU A 327 12.14 40.30 -16.08
N LYS A 328 10.89 40.68 -15.74
CA LYS A 328 10.42 40.70 -14.34
C LYS A 328 10.19 39.29 -13.83
N ASP A 329 9.70 38.40 -14.68
CA ASP A 329 9.56 36.98 -14.36
C ASP A 329 10.94 36.38 -14.04
N MET A 330 11.95 36.66 -14.89
CA MET A 330 13.32 36.23 -14.67
C MET A 330 13.93 36.80 -13.38
N ASP A 331 13.77 38.11 -13.12
CA ASP A 331 14.24 38.78 -11.89
C ASP A 331 13.59 38.21 -10.62
N PHE A 332 12.35 37.75 -10.73
CA PHE A 332 11.67 37.06 -9.65
C PHE A 332 12.24 35.64 -9.45
N LEU A 333 12.28 34.84 -10.51
CA LEU A 333 12.67 33.43 -10.43
C LEU A 333 14.13 33.23 -10.02
N ILE A 334 15.05 34.10 -10.42
CA ILE A 334 16.48 33.98 -10.06
C ILE A 334 16.75 34.10 -8.55
N GLN A 335 15.77 34.59 -7.78
CA GLN A 335 15.84 34.62 -6.32
C GLN A 335 15.67 33.21 -5.71
N TYR A 336 14.92 32.34 -6.39
CA TYR A 336 14.51 31.02 -5.90
C TYR A 336 15.17 29.87 -6.65
N MET A 337 15.33 29.98 -7.96
CA MET A 337 15.80 28.91 -8.84
C MET A 337 17.30 28.99 -9.12
N THR A 338 17.92 27.84 -9.41
CA THR A 338 19.28 27.79 -9.92
C THR A 338 19.32 28.45 -11.32
N PRO A 339 20.20 29.44 -11.56
CA PRO A 339 20.17 30.23 -12.80
C PRO A 339 20.28 29.44 -14.10
N GLN A 340 20.89 28.25 -14.08
CA GLN A 340 21.01 27.38 -15.26
C GLN A 340 19.65 26.99 -15.84
N TYR A 341 18.66 26.75 -14.98
CA TYR A 341 17.31 26.40 -15.42
C TYR A 341 16.52 27.57 -16.03
N LEU A 342 17.07 28.79 -15.99
CA LEU A 342 16.47 29.99 -16.59
C LEU A 342 17.13 30.37 -17.92
N THR A 343 18.15 29.64 -18.36
CA THR A 343 18.82 29.96 -19.64
C THR A 343 18.04 29.37 -20.81
N PRO A 344 17.88 30.10 -21.93
CA PRO A 344 17.12 29.62 -23.09
C PRO A 344 17.52 28.23 -23.57
N ASP A 345 18.83 28.00 -23.77
CA ASP A 345 19.36 26.71 -24.24
C ASP A 345 18.93 25.54 -23.33
N THR A 346 18.98 25.71 -22.00
CA THR A 346 18.56 24.65 -21.07
C THR A 346 17.06 24.48 -21.05
N VAL A 347 16.26 25.54 -21.16
CA VAL A 347 14.80 25.42 -21.19
C VAL A 347 14.35 24.69 -22.46
N GLU A 348 14.99 24.95 -23.60
CA GLU A 348 14.76 24.21 -24.85
C GLU A 348 15.10 22.72 -24.69
N GLU A 349 16.28 22.40 -24.12
CA GLU A 349 16.66 21.00 -23.81
C GLU A 349 15.65 20.30 -22.87
N LEU A 350 15.12 21.02 -21.87
CA LEU A 350 14.10 20.47 -20.97
C LEU A 350 12.78 20.20 -21.70
N SER A 351 12.35 21.12 -22.56
CA SER A 351 11.13 20.96 -23.34
C SER A 351 11.24 19.77 -24.31
N GLU A 352 12.38 19.60 -24.98
CA GLU A 352 12.63 18.45 -25.85
C GLU A 352 12.61 17.14 -25.07
N LEU A 353 13.29 17.09 -23.91
CA LEU A 353 13.31 15.89 -23.06
C LEU A 353 11.92 15.55 -22.53
N PHE A 354 11.15 16.54 -22.11
CA PHE A 354 9.80 16.31 -21.61
C PHE A 354 8.85 15.82 -22.72
N ALA A 355 8.99 16.32 -23.95
CA ALA A 355 8.21 15.83 -25.08
C ALA A 355 8.49 14.35 -25.41
N GLU A 356 9.71 13.87 -25.15
CA GLU A 356 10.09 12.46 -25.36
C GLU A 356 9.65 11.55 -24.21
N GLU A 357 9.84 11.98 -22.96
CA GLU A 357 9.75 11.13 -21.77
C GLU A 357 8.51 11.41 -20.90
N SER A 358 7.73 12.46 -21.21
CA SER A 358 6.60 12.95 -20.40
C SER A 358 6.94 13.18 -18.91
N SER A 359 8.23 13.35 -18.61
CA SER A 359 8.74 13.52 -17.26
C SER A 359 10.09 14.24 -17.24
N LEU A 360 10.38 14.93 -16.14
CA LEU A 360 11.67 15.59 -15.86
C LEU A 360 12.10 15.30 -14.42
N GLN A 361 13.40 15.23 -14.21
CA GLN A 361 14.03 15.23 -12.88
C GLN A 361 15.16 16.26 -12.83
N LEU A 362 15.00 17.30 -12.01
CA LEU A 362 15.92 18.42 -11.91
C LEU A 362 16.58 18.45 -10.53
N ALA A 363 17.87 18.11 -10.48
CA ALA A 363 18.66 18.18 -9.26
C ALA A 363 19.10 19.62 -8.96
N ASN A 364 19.26 19.95 -7.68
CA ASN A 364 19.66 21.29 -7.23
C ASN A 364 18.77 22.41 -7.79
N PHE A 365 17.46 22.16 -7.86
CA PHE A 365 16.49 23.04 -8.51
C PHE A 365 16.47 24.45 -7.90
N LEU A 366 16.38 24.55 -6.57
CA LEU A 366 16.43 25.80 -5.84
C LEU A 366 17.86 26.35 -5.75
N SER A 367 17.99 27.67 -5.84
CA SER A 367 19.24 28.41 -5.70
C SER A 367 19.94 28.07 -4.38
N LYS A 368 21.28 28.05 -4.40
CA LYS A 368 22.09 27.75 -3.20
C LYS A 368 21.71 28.61 -1.99
N LYS A 369 21.37 29.89 -2.22
CA LYS A 369 20.99 30.83 -1.17
C LYS A 369 19.63 30.49 -0.57
N PHE A 370 18.62 30.24 -1.40
CA PHE A 370 17.28 29.93 -0.93
C PHE A 370 17.23 28.53 -0.30
N SER A 371 17.81 27.53 -0.98
CA SER A 371 17.94 26.15 -0.50
C SER A 371 18.57 26.08 0.90
N ALA A 372 19.67 26.80 1.16
CA ALA A 372 20.29 26.82 2.50
C ALA A 372 19.39 27.43 3.59
N ARG A 373 18.58 28.44 3.26
CA ARG A 373 17.60 29.02 4.20
C ARG A 373 16.48 28.01 4.49
N LEU A 374 15.95 27.39 3.44
CA LEU A 374 14.90 26.38 3.52
C LEU A 374 15.34 25.18 4.35
N ARG A 375 16.55 24.66 4.12
CA ARG A 375 17.11 23.55 4.89
C ARG A 375 17.11 23.82 6.38
N LYS A 376 17.66 24.98 6.76
CA LYS A 376 17.72 25.40 8.16
C LYS A 376 16.33 25.52 8.78
N ASP A 377 15.34 25.96 8.01
CA ASP A 377 13.95 26.09 8.45
C ASP A 377 13.32 24.71 8.71
N ILE A 378 13.45 23.77 7.76
CA ILE A 378 12.91 22.41 7.89
C ILE A 378 13.58 21.64 9.04
N GLU A 379 14.91 21.74 9.19
CA GLU A 379 15.67 21.09 10.27
C GLU A 379 15.24 21.58 11.67
N LEU A 380 14.58 22.74 11.79
CA LEU A 380 13.98 23.17 13.06
C LEU A 380 12.77 22.34 13.47
N HIS A 381 12.09 21.68 12.54
CA HIS A 381 10.86 20.93 12.77
C HIS A 381 10.99 19.43 12.49
N ASP A 382 12.01 19.02 11.73
CA ASP A 382 12.23 17.62 11.36
C ASP A 382 12.36 16.68 12.57
N GLY A 383 11.71 15.52 12.50
CA GLY A 383 11.66 14.53 13.58
C GLY A 383 10.99 15.00 14.88
N LYS A 384 10.47 16.23 14.96
CA LYS A 384 9.77 16.75 16.15
C LYS A 384 8.28 16.48 16.08
N THR A 385 7.73 15.98 17.19
CA THR A 385 6.29 15.88 17.40
C THR A 385 5.72 17.26 17.70
N GLU A 386 5.26 17.97 16.68
CA GLU A 386 4.63 19.27 16.87
C GLU A 386 3.11 19.14 17.02
N PRO A 387 2.47 19.95 17.89
CA PRO A 387 1.02 20.01 17.96
C PRO A 387 0.45 20.48 16.61
N ALA A 388 -0.78 20.07 16.28
CA ALA A 388 -1.49 20.43 15.04
C ALA A 388 -1.74 21.95 14.84
N THR A 389 -1.21 22.81 15.71
CA THR A 389 -1.49 24.25 15.80
C THR A 389 -0.58 25.13 14.95
N ASN A 390 0.37 24.56 14.19
CA ASN A 390 1.29 25.32 13.32
C ASN A 390 0.81 25.41 11.86
N GLY A 391 -0.51 25.29 11.62
CA GLY A 391 -1.12 25.41 10.28
C GLY A 391 -1.11 24.13 9.44
N TRP A 392 -0.66 23.01 10.00
CA TRP A 392 -0.63 21.69 9.34
C TRP A 392 -1.85 20.84 9.73
N ALA A 393 -2.64 20.43 8.75
CA ALA A 393 -3.74 19.47 8.92
C ALA A 393 -3.24 18.02 8.75
N THR A 394 -4.08 17.02 9.05
CA THR A 394 -3.79 15.61 8.81
C THR A 394 -4.65 15.10 7.66
N ALA A 395 -4.02 14.49 6.66
CA ALA A 395 -4.71 13.82 5.57
C ALA A 395 -5.50 12.61 6.09
N THR A 396 -6.69 12.41 5.54
CA THR A 396 -7.67 11.40 5.95
C THR A 396 -8.50 11.03 4.72
N PRO A 397 -9.04 9.80 4.59
CA PRO A 397 -9.03 8.70 5.54
C PRO A 397 -7.76 7.82 5.49
N PRO A 398 -7.38 7.18 6.61
CA PRO A 398 -6.16 6.37 6.72
C PRO A 398 -6.14 5.14 5.81
N HIS A 399 -7.29 4.65 5.34
CA HIS A 399 -7.32 3.55 4.37
C HIS A 399 -7.03 3.99 2.92
N LYS A 400 -6.72 5.27 2.70
CA LYS A 400 -6.23 5.83 1.43
C LYS A 400 -4.89 6.52 1.63
N HIS A 401 -4.79 7.37 2.65
CA HIS A 401 -3.58 8.10 2.97
C HIS A 401 -3.55 8.63 4.39
N ARG A 402 -2.35 8.96 4.86
CA ARG A 402 -2.14 9.68 6.11
C ARG A 402 -0.82 10.44 6.02
N TYR A 403 -0.87 11.75 6.13
CA TYR A 403 0.31 12.62 6.16
C TYR A 403 -0.09 13.98 6.72
N ARG A 404 0.89 14.84 7.02
CA ARG A 404 0.60 16.24 7.35
C ARG A 404 0.59 17.07 6.09
N PHE A 405 -0.37 17.96 5.94
CA PHE A 405 -0.45 18.84 4.77
C PHE A 405 -0.75 20.30 5.10
N LYS A 406 -0.39 21.19 4.18
CA LYS A 406 -0.73 22.62 4.17
C LYS A 406 -0.95 23.08 2.71
N HIS A 407 -2.05 23.77 2.44
CA HIS A 407 -2.31 24.36 1.13
C HIS A 407 -1.50 25.64 0.93
N ALA A 408 -1.16 25.93 -0.33
CA ALA A 408 -0.69 27.25 -0.70
C ALA A 408 -1.78 28.30 -0.47
N ASP A 409 -1.40 29.43 0.13
CA ASP A 409 -2.27 30.58 0.36
C ASP A 409 -1.57 31.85 -0.13
N ARG A 410 -1.94 32.30 -1.34
CA ARG A 410 -1.38 33.53 -1.96
C ARG A 410 -1.72 34.79 -1.17
N ALA A 411 -2.79 34.77 -0.37
CA ALA A 411 -3.19 35.90 0.46
C ALA A 411 -2.46 35.93 1.81
N ALA A 412 -1.71 34.87 2.16
CA ALA A 412 -0.93 34.81 3.37
C ALA A 412 0.15 35.90 3.38
N ALA A 413 -0.10 36.95 4.16
CA ALA A 413 0.85 38.03 4.37
C ALA A 413 2.10 37.56 5.14
N ASP A 414 1.96 36.48 5.90
CA ASP A 414 3.05 35.90 6.68
C ASP A 414 3.91 34.96 5.82
N THR A 415 5.16 35.36 5.62
CA THR A 415 6.24 34.55 5.03
C THR A 415 7.42 34.55 5.99
N SER A 416 7.11 34.38 7.27
CA SER A 416 8.09 34.34 8.36
C SER A 416 9.09 33.19 8.24
N SER A 417 8.71 32.13 7.53
CA SER A 417 9.51 30.94 7.28
C SER A 417 9.90 30.84 5.79
N ALA A 418 11.04 30.21 5.50
CA ALA A 418 11.48 29.96 4.13
C ALA A 418 10.59 28.91 3.43
N TYR A 419 10.05 27.97 4.20
CA TYR A 419 9.07 27.01 3.71
C TYR A 419 7.74 27.69 3.33
N ASP A 420 7.26 28.63 4.14
CA ASP A 420 6.06 29.43 3.81
C ASP A 420 6.30 30.36 2.62
N GLU A 421 7.50 30.93 2.48
CA GLU A 421 7.89 31.70 1.29
C GLU A 421 7.88 30.83 0.01
N LEU A 422 8.39 29.59 0.09
CA LEU A 422 8.33 28.61 -1.00
C LEU A 422 6.88 28.32 -1.40
N LEU A 423 6.04 27.97 -0.42
CA LEU A 423 4.66 27.49 -0.61
C LEU A 423 3.68 28.59 -1.03
N ASN A 424 3.81 29.80 -0.46
CA ASN A 424 2.80 30.86 -0.63
C ASN A 424 3.21 31.95 -1.64
N LYS A 425 4.49 32.03 -2.02
CA LYS A 425 4.98 33.04 -2.97
C LYS A 425 5.62 32.48 -4.22
N PHE A 426 6.58 31.56 -4.09
CA PHE A 426 7.34 31.09 -5.25
C PHE A 426 6.54 30.15 -6.14
N LEU A 427 6.14 28.99 -5.61
CA LEU A 427 5.41 27.98 -6.39
C LEU A 427 4.05 28.46 -6.94
N PRO A 428 3.25 29.27 -6.22
CA PRO A 428 1.99 29.81 -6.76
C PRO A 428 2.18 31.09 -7.60
N SER A 429 3.42 31.41 -8.02
CA SER A 429 3.65 32.61 -8.84
C SER A 429 3.35 32.37 -10.31
N LEU A 430 2.83 33.40 -10.99
CA LEU A 430 2.66 33.38 -12.44
C LEU A 430 4.00 33.15 -13.16
N ALA A 431 5.10 33.74 -12.67
CA ALA A 431 6.43 33.54 -13.22
C ALA A 431 6.86 32.05 -13.23
N PHE A 432 6.58 31.31 -12.14
CA PHE A 432 6.89 29.89 -12.08
C PHE A 432 6.00 29.07 -13.02
N ARG A 433 4.70 29.40 -13.12
CA ARG A 433 3.79 28.76 -14.10
C ARG A 433 4.29 28.96 -15.53
N LYS A 434 4.69 30.19 -15.90
CA LYS A 434 5.24 30.49 -17.23
C LYS A 434 6.53 29.70 -17.51
N TRP A 435 7.45 29.66 -16.55
CA TRP A 435 8.67 28.86 -16.69
C TRP A 435 8.36 27.37 -16.85
N LEU A 436 7.40 26.85 -16.08
CA LEU A 436 6.97 25.45 -16.18
C LEU A 436 6.38 25.15 -17.56
N SER A 437 5.53 26.03 -18.08
CA SER A 437 4.97 25.95 -19.43
C SER A 437 6.07 25.92 -20.51
N LEU A 438 7.09 26.79 -20.40
CA LEU A 438 8.24 26.77 -21.31
C LEU A 438 9.08 25.48 -21.18
N ALA A 439 9.27 24.97 -19.97
CA ALA A 439 10.07 23.77 -19.73
C ALA A 439 9.38 22.47 -20.14
N THR A 440 8.05 22.46 -20.25
CA THR A 440 7.27 21.29 -20.67
C THR A 440 6.71 21.42 -22.08
N GLY A 441 6.72 22.62 -22.67
CA GLY A 441 6.06 22.90 -23.96
C GLY A 441 4.54 22.78 -23.90
N LEU A 442 3.93 22.94 -22.72
CA LEU A 442 2.48 22.79 -22.50
C LEU A 442 1.81 24.12 -22.18
N THR A 443 0.56 24.29 -22.59
CA THR A 443 -0.32 25.38 -22.15
C THR A 443 -0.91 25.03 -20.79
N LEU A 444 -0.63 25.84 -19.76
CA LEU A 444 -1.00 25.55 -18.37
C LEU A 444 -2.02 26.56 -17.84
N ALA A 445 -3.12 26.11 -17.23
CA ALA A 445 -4.16 27.01 -16.71
C ALA A 445 -3.98 27.30 -15.22
N LYS A 446 -4.53 26.42 -14.38
CA LYS A 446 -4.62 26.58 -12.92
C LYS A 446 -3.69 25.60 -12.21
N SER A 447 -3.38 25.89 -10.95
CA SER A 447 -2.55 24.98 -10.14
C SER A 447 -3.11 24.76 -8.75
N SER A 448 -3.12 23.53 -8.26
CA SER A 448 -3.36 23.17 -6.87
C SER A 448 -2.04 22.77 -6.22
N ILE A 449 -1.64 23.45 -5.15
CA ILE A 449 -0.31 23.31 -4.55
C ILE A 449 -0.42 22.92 -3.07
N LEU A 450 0.32 21.88 -2.69
CA LEU A 450 0.21 21.26 -1.39
C LEU A 450 1.59 20.91 -0.83
N ALA A 451 1.93 21.50 0.31
CA ALA A 451 3.05 21.04 1.12
C ALA A 451 2.68 19.76 1.87
N ARG A 452 3.57 18.76 1.88
CA ARG A 452 3.39 17.50 2.60
C ARG A 452 4.59 17.19 3.51
N ARG A 453 4.28 16.60 4.66
CA ARG A 453 5.25 16.01 5.58
C ARG A 453 4.80 14.61 5.97
N PHE A 454 5.65 13.63 5.70
CA PHE A 454 5.43 12.23 6.03
C PHE A 454 6.29 11.85 7.23
N ARG A 455 5.63 11.73 8.39
CA ARG A 455 6.28 11.36 9.64
C ARG A 455 6.62 9.88 9.65
N LYS A 456 7.78 9.58 10.21
CA LYS A 456 8.22 8.20 10.45
C LYS A 456 7.22 7.41 11.27
N SER A 457 7.10 6.14 10.94
CA SER A 457 6.24 5.13 11.56
C SER A 457 4.74 5.44 11.52
N LEU A 458 4.30 6.39 10.68
CA LEU A 458 2.92 6.89 10.68
C LEU A 458 2.34 7.13 9.30
N ASP A 459 3.09 7.77 8.40
CA ASP A 459 2.52 8.44 7.23
C ASP A 459 2.89 7.75 5.90
N TYR A 460 1.96 7.81 4.95
CA TYR A 460 1.97 7.13 3.64
C TYR A 460 0.85 7.67 2.73
N THR A 461 0.90 7.30 1.45
CA THR A 461 -0.30 7.21 0.60
C THR A 461 -0.38 5.80 -0.01
N LEU A 462 -1.58 5.35 -0.35
CA LEU A 462 -1.79 4.13 -1.14
C LEU A 462 -1.87 4.45 -2.63
N ALA A 463 -1.76 3.43 -3.47
CA ALA A 463 -1.88 3.55 -4.91
C ALA A 463 -3.27 4.11 -5.26
N THR A 464 -3.27 5.28 -5.91
CA THR A 464 -4.49 5.93 -6.39
C THR A 464 -4.37 6.13 -7.88
N GLY A 465 -5.39 5.76 -8.66
CA GLY A 465 -5.44 6.01 -10.09
C GLY A 465 -5.91 7.42 -10.42
N TYR A 466 -5.39 7.97 -11.50
CA TYR A 466 -5.93 9.19 -12.08
C TYR A 466 -7.07 8.84 -13.03
N ASN A 467 -8.26 9.40 -12.79
CA ASN A 467 -9.50 8.97 -13.44
C ASN A 467 -10.15 10.04 -14.33
N LYS A 468 -9.56 11.24 -14.41
CA LYS A 468 -10.05 12.29 -15.31
C LYS A 468 -9.58 11.98 -16.74
N PRO A 469 -10.37 12.33 -17.77
CA PRO A 469 -9.99 12.07 -19.16
C PRO A 469 -8.81 12.94 -19.62
N GLU A 470 -8.73 14.18 -19.16
CA GLU A 470 -7.66 15.11 -19.52
C GLU A 470 -6.40 14.83 -18.70
N ALA A 471 -5.22 14.80 -19.33
CA ALA A 471 -3.96 14.61 -18.63
C ALA A 471 -3.69 15.75 -17.64
N GLN A 472 -3.00 15.44 -16.54
CA GLN A 472 -2.62 16.44 -15.54
C GLN A 472 -1.12 16.49 -15.39
N LEU A 473 -0.57 17.69 -15.46
CA LEU A 473 0.83 17.92 -15.14
C LEU A 473 1.00 17.92 -13.62
N GLU A 474 1.79 17.01 -13.09
CA GLU A 474 2.13 16.95 -11.67
C GLU A 474 3.61 17.31 -11.47
N TYR A 475 3.93 18.03 -10.39
CA TYR A 475 5.30 18.21 -9.95
C TYR A 475 5.47 17.91 -8.47
N CYS A 476 6.66 17.48 -8.08
CA CYS A 476 7.05 17.21 -6.70
C CYS A 476 8.44 17.81 -6.43
N LEU A 477 8.49 18.84 -5.60
CA LEU A 477 9.73 19.44 -5.11
C LEU A 477 10.12 18.77 -3.79
N ASN A 478 11.06 17.84 -3.85
CA ASN A 478 11.58 17.16 -2.67
C ASN A 478 12.58 18.05 -1.92
N VAL A 479 12.33 18.21 -0.63
CA VAL A 479 13.12 19.07 0.27
C VAL A 479 13.39 18.31 1.58
N THR A 480 13.71 17.03 1.46
CA THR A 480 13.98 16.15 2.61
C THR A 480 15.44 16.30 3.05
N PRO A 481 15.75 16.88 4.23
CA PRO A 481 17.13 17.24 4.60
C PRO A 481 17.94 16.08 5.16
N SER A 482 17.25 15.03 5.62
CA SER A 482 17.86 13.82 6.16
C SER A 482 18.40 12.93 5.04
N LYS A 483 19.43 12.15 5.35
CA LYS A 483 20.11 11.24 4.42
C LYS A 483 19.63 9.80 4.58
N GLY A 484 20.02 8.92 3.66
CA GLY A 484 19.83 7.47 3.74
C GLY A 484 18.46 7.01 3.26
N TRP A 485 17.95 7.64 2.20
CA TRP A 485 16.69 7.31 1.55
C TRP A 485 16.89 6.51 0.24
N GLY A 486 18.13 6.15 -0.10
CA GLY A 486 18.52 5.52 -1.37
C GLY A 486 19.18 6.51 -2.36
N ALA A 487 18.71 7.77 -2.41
CA ALA A 487 19.22 8.76 -3.38
C ALA A 487 20.66 9.26 -3.12
N ASP A 488 21.16 9.20 -1.89
CA ASP A 488 22.53 9.64 -1.55
C ASP A 488 23.63 8.76 -2.17
N GLU A 489 23.31 7.52 -2.54
CA GLU A 489 24.29 6.56 -3.07
C GLU A 489 24.56 6.80 -4.56
N GLU A 490 23.55 7.27 -5.31
CA GLU A 490 23.72 7.67 -6.72
C GLU A 490 24.68 8.87 -6.87
N GLU A 491 24.65 9.84 -5.94
CA GLU A 491 25.58 10.97 -5.92
C GLU A 491 27.03 10.53 -5.62
N GLU A 492 27.23 9.57 -4.71
CA GLU A 492 28.55 9.04 -4.37
C GLU A 492 29.15 8.19 -5.52
N GLU A 493 28.32 7.41 -6.22
CA GLU A 493 28.73 6.68 -7.42
C GLU A 493 29.10 7.63 -8.58
N GLU A 494 28.35 8.72 -8.78
CA GLU A 494 28.68 9.74 -9.77
C GLU A 494 30.01 10.46 -9.48
N GLU A 495 30.31 10.77 -8.22
CA GLU A 495 31.59 11.37 -7.82
C GLU A 495 32.78 10.40 -8.02
N GLU A 496 32.60 9.11 -7.71
CA GLU A 496 33.62 8.08 -7.98
C GLU A 496 33.89 7.89 -9.49
N VAL A 497 32.85 8.00 -10.33
CA VAL A 497 32.99 7.91 -11.79
C VAL A 497 33.68 9.16 -12.35
N LYS A 498 33.44 10.35 -11.77
CA LYS A 498 34.12 11.61 -12.15
C LYS A 498 35.61 11.60 -11.80
N GLU A 499 36.04 10.95 -10.70
CA GLU A 499 37.48 10.78 -10.40
C GLU A 499 38.19 9.78 -11.34
N LYS A 500 37.48 8.81 -11.92
CA LYS A 500 38.07 7.73 -12.74
C LYS A 500 38.10 8.01 -14.25
N ASN A 501 37.39 9.02 -14.76
CA ASN A 501 37.19 9.22 -16.22
C ASN A 501 37.99 10.34 -16.89
N SER A 502 39.27 10.52 -16.54
CA SER A 502 40.24 11.11 -17.47
C SER A 502 40.68 10.08 -18.53
N LYS A 503 39.78 9.66 -19.44
CA LYS A 503 40.02 9.13 -20.82
C LYS A 503 38.76 8.43 -21.41
N LYS A 504 38.15 9.07 -22.42
CA LYS A 504 37.26 8.54 -23.50
C LYS A 504 36.68 7.11 -23.34
N ALA A 505 35.34 6.99 -23.25
CA ALA A 505 34.47 6.30 -24.22
C ALA A 505 33.00 6.16 -23.73
N LYS A 506 32.07 6.23 -24.70
CA LYS A 506 30.65 5.81 -24.75
C LYS A 506 30.03 5.20 -23.48
N ALA A 507 28.97 5.86 -23.00
CA ALA A 507 28.04 5.34 -22.01
C ALA A 507 27.26 4.13 -22.55
N LYS A 508 27.32 3.04 -21.79
CA LYS A 508 26.38 1.91 -21.84
C LYS A 508 25.80 1.87 -20.43
N ALA A 509 24.47 1.94 -20.32
CA ALA A 509 23.76 1.75 -19.05
C ALA A 509 24.23 0.44 -18.42
N LYS A 510 24.57 0.50 -17.13
CA LYS A 510 25.04 -0.63 -16.34
C LYS A 510 24.02 -0.82 -15.22
N GLU A 511 23.60 -2.08 -15.05
CA GLU A 511 22.57 -2.52 -14.09
C GLU A 511 22.83 -2.02 -12.67
N PRO A 512 21.78 -1.66 -11.91
CA PRO A 512 21.90 -1.34 -10.49
C PRO A 512 22.39 -2.56 -9.71
N ALA A 513 23.28 -2.32 -8.75
CA ALA A 513 23.76 -3.35 -7.83
C ALA A 513 22.60 -3.89 -6.99
N LYS A 514 22.62 -5.20 -6.69
CA LYS A 514 21.65 -5.82 -5.78
C LYS A 514 21.80 -5.21 -4.39
N GLU A 515 20.86 -4.36 -4.02
CA GLU A 515 20.64 -3.91 -2.64
C GLU A 515 20.38 -5.13 -1.74
N ASP A 516 20.89 -5.10 -0.52
CA ASP A 516 20.32 -5.90 0.56
C ASP A 516 18.96 -5.24 0.91
N GLU A 517 17.84 -5.87 0.53
CA GLU A 517 16.44 -5.42 0.77
C GLU A 517 16.11 -5.01 2.23
N GLU A 518 17.01 -5.27 3.17
CA GLU A 518 16.86 -5.02 4.62
C GLU A 518 16.88 -3.52 5.00
N ASP A 519 17.41 -2.62 4.17
CA ASP A 519 17.64 -1.21 4.56
C ASP A 519 16.79 -0.15 3.85
N ASN A 520 15.84 -0.53 2.98
CA ASN A 520 14.88 0.43 2.41
C ASN A 520 13.92 0.96 3.49
N VAL A 521 14.01 2.26 3.79
CA VAL A 521 13.22 2.96 4.81
C VAL A 521 11.86 3.47 4.31
N GLY A 522 11.52 3.22 3.04
CA GLY A 522 10.32 3.70 2.37
C GLY A 522 10.39 5.19 2.05
N GLY A 523 9.22 5.84 1.95
CA GLY A 523 9.13 7.26 1.62
C GLY A 523 9.45 7.62 0.18
N TYR A 524 9.76 6.67 -0.71
CA TYR A 524 9.87 6.94 -2.14
C TYR A 524 8.48 7.20 -2.76
N GLU A 525 8.43 8.09 -3.75
CA GLU A 525 7.24 8.31 -4.58
C GLU A 525 7.33 7.39 -5.80
N LEU A 526 6.24 6.71 -6.13
CA LEU A 526 6.19 5.75 -7.23
C LEU A 526 5.02 6.11 -8.16
N TYR A 527 5.26 6.02 -9.47
CA TYR A 527 4.23 5.98 -10.51
C TYR A 527 4.33 4.65 -11.23
N MET A 528 3.18 4.06 -11.54
CA MET A 528 3.09 2.78 -12.23
C MET A 528 1.89 2.76 -13.16
N ALA A 529 1.98 1.98 -14.24
CA ALA A 529 0.85 1.74 -15.13
C ALA A 529 -0.29 1.06 -14.34
N GLY A 530 -1.53 1.44 -14.64
CA GLY A 530 -2.70 0.66 -14.22
C GLY A 530 -2.84 -0.59 -15.09
N ASP A 531 -3.59 -1.58 -14.62
CA ASP A 531 -3.99 -2.70 -15.48
C ASP A 531 -5.00 -2.17 -16.52
N ASP A 532 -4.74 -2.37 -17.81
CA ASP A 532 -5.65 -1.99 -18.89
C ASP A 532 -6.94 -2.83 -18.80
N ASP A 533 -8.02 -2.26 -18.26
CA ASP A 533 -9.36 -2.87 -18.14
C ASP A 533 -10.08 -3.08 -19.51
N ASP A 534 -9.39 -2.94 -20.64
CA ASP A 534 -9.96 -3.00 -22.00
C ASP A 534 -10.03 -4.43 -22.60
N GLU A 535 -9.77 -5.50 -21.84
CA GLU A 535 -10.04 -6.88 -22.28
C GLU A 535 -11.40 -7.39 -21.76
N ASP A 536 -12.45 -7.12 -22.56
CA ASP A 536 -13.79 -7.72 -22.60
C ASP A 536 -14.16 -8.72 -21.46
N ASP A 537 -15.09 -8.28 -20.59
CA ASP A 537 -15.90 -9.09 -19.69
C ASP A 537 -16.56 -10.29 -20.42
N ASP A 538 -16.07 -11.50 -20.16
CA ASP A 538 -16.84 -12.74 -20.33
C ASP A 538 -16.70 -13.57 -19.03
N ASP A 539 -17.83 -13.68 -18.33
CA ASP A 539 -18.08 -14.47 -17.11
C ASP A 539 -17.39 -15.85 -17.07
N ASP A 540 -16.62 -16.13 -16.02
CA ASP A 540 -16.77 -17.36 -15.22
C ASP A 540 -15.98 -17.27 -13.89
N ASP A 541 -16.65 -17.74 -12.85
CA ASP A 541 -16.29 -17.77 -11.44
C ASP A 541 -14.87 -18.30 -11.12
N ASP A 542 -14.11 -17.55 -10.31
CA ASP A 542 -13.53 -17.99 -9.05
C ASP A 542 -12.63 -16.87 -8.50
N ALA A 543 -13.08 -16.22 -7.42
CA ALA A 543 -12.24 -15.34 -6.60
C ALA A 543 -11.18 -16.17 -5.84
N HIS A 544 -10.22 -16.70 -6.60
CA HIS A 544 -8.93 -17.12 -6.10
C HIS A 544 -8.01 -15.91 -6.11
N SER A 545 -7.56 -15.47 -4.94
CA SER A 545 -6.27 -14.79 -4.85
C SER A 545 -5.20 -15.82 -5.28
N ASP A 546 -4.99 -15.98 -6.58
CA ASP A 546 -3.99 -16.87 -7.17
C ASP A 546 -2.62 -16.24 -6.92
N HIS A 547 -2.03 -16.56 -5.77
CA HIS A 547 -0.64 -16.25 -5.49
C HIS A 547 0.24 -17.04 -6.45
N GLY A 548 0.69 -16.36 -7.51
CA GLY A 548 1.45 -16.90 -8.61
C GLY A 548 2.53 -17.89 -8.19
N VAL A 549 2.37 -19.14 -8.63
CA VAL A 549 3.43 -20.15 -8.64
C VAL A 549 4.11 -20.10 -10.01
N ASN A 550 5.42 -19.84 -10.04
CA ASN A 550 6.24 -20.17 -11.19
C ASN A 550 7.21 -21.31 -10.81
N ILE A 551 7.02 -22.49 -11.42
CA ILE A 551 7.86 -23.67 -11.18
C ILE A 551 9.12 -23.53 -12.05
N PRO A 552 10.33 -23.57 -11.49
CA PRO A 552 11.55 -23.48 -12.29
C PRO A 552 11.72 -24.74 -13.17
N PRO A 553 12.03 -24.61 -14.48
CA PRO A 553 12.24 -25.76 -15.33
C PRO A 553 13.64 -26.31 -15.10
N ASN A 554 13.76 -27.36 -14.28
CA ASN A 554 14.88 -28.30 -14.37
C ASN A 554 14.44 -29.73 -14.05
N ALA A 555 13.66 -30.30 -14.96
CA ALA A 555 13.52 -31.75 -15.10
C ALA A 555 13.94 -32.15 -16.52
N ALA A 556 15.22 -32.52 -16.66
CA ALA A 556 15.76 -33.07 -17.89
C ALA A 556 15.12 -34.43 -18.21
N SER A 557 14.57 -34.60 -19.41
CA SER A 557 14.42 -35.92 -20.01
C SER A 557 14.50 -35.82 -21.54
N ALA A 558 15.39 -36.61 -22.11
CA ALA A 558 15.72 -36.66 -23.52
C ALA A 558 14.85 -37.68 -24.26
N THR A 559 14.07 -37.23 -25.25
CA THR A 559 13.76 -38.00 -26.48
C THR A 559 13.29 -37.02 -27.56
N GLY A 560 13.95 -37.04 -28.72
CA GLY A 560 13.59 -36.19 -29.85
C GLY A 560 12.35 -36.67 -30.61
N ALA A 561 11.53 -35.72 -31.07
CA ALA A 561 10.91 -35.65 -32.41
C ALA A 561 9.78 -34.61 -32.45
N GLY A 562 9.90 -33.61 -33.34
CA GLY A 562 8.78 -33.08 -34.12
C GLY A 562 8.06 -31.83 -33.61
N ASN A 563 8.22 -30.73 -34.36
CA ASN A 563 7.41 -29.51 -34.32
C ASN A 563 5.90 -29.78 -34.18
N ARG A 564 5.26 -29.16 -33.17
CA ARG A 564 3.85 -28.76 -33.22
C ARG A 564 3.67 -27.38 -32.59
N ARG A 565 2.72 -26.65 -33.16
CA ARG A 565 2.38 -25.23 -32.99
C ARG A 565 2.30 -24.80 -31.52
N ALA A 566 2.87 -23.63 -31.21
CA ALA A 566 2.69 -22.95 -29.94
C ALA A 566 1.21 -22.60 -29.74
N ALA A 567 0.61 -23.12 -28.68
CA ALA A 567 -0.66 -22.62 -28.18
C ALA A 567 -0.38 -21.28 -27.48
N LYS A 568 -1.19 -20.25 -27.77
CA LYS A 568 -1.19 -18.98 -27.05
C LYS A 568 -1.37 -19.28 -25.55
N HIS A 569 -0.35 -18.99 -24.74
CA HIS A 569 -0.51 -18.90 -23.29
C HIS A 569 -1.34 -17.65 -23.01
N LYS A 570 -2.52 -17.80 -22.41
CA LYS A 570 -3.18 -16.70 -21.69
C LYS A 570 -2.21 -16.26 -20.58
N LYS A 571 -1.80 -14.98 -20.57
CA LYS A 571 -1.10 -14.38 -19.43
C LYS A 571 -2.04 -14.53 -18.22
N LYS A 572 -1.52 -15.03 -17.10
CA LYS A 572 -2.22 -15.00 -15.81
C LYS A 572 -2.14 -13.58 -15.30
N ALA A 573 -3.26 -13.01 -14.84
CA ALA A 573 -3.27 -11.72 -14.15
C ALA A 573 -2.37 -11.81 -12.91
N ALA A 574 -1.32 -11.00 -12.87
CA ALA A 574 -0.57 -10.76 -11.65
C ALA A 574 -1.38 -9.77 -10.81
N ASP A 575 -1.32 -9.89 -9.49
CA ASP A 575 -1.90 -8.90 -8.58
C ASP A 575 -1.15 -7.57 -8.77
N PRO A 576 -1.79 -6.50 -9.28
CA PRO A 576 -1.12 -5.23 -9.58
C PRO A 576 -0.51 -4.56 -8.33
N ALA A 577 -0.84 -5.04 -7.13
CA ALA A 577 -0.24 -4.55 -5.90
C ALA A 577 1.09 -5.23 -5.52
N ILE A 578 1.49 -6.35 -6.15
CA ILE A 578 2.69 -7.11 -5.75
C ILE A 578 3.92 -6.65 -6.52
N TYR A 579 4.82 -5.93 -5.87
CA TYR A 579 6.14 -5.60 -6.42
C TYR A 579 7.07 -6.83 -6.31
N GLN A 580 7.55 -7.35 -7.44
CA GLN A 580 8.65 -8.32 -7.45
C GLN A 580 9.92 -7.64 -7.98
N ALA A 581 10.70 -7.01 -7.10
CA ALA A 581 12.03 -6.53 -7.44
C ALA A 581 12.98 -7.72 -7.73
N GLY A 582 12.82 -8.37 -8.88
CA GLY A 582 13.59 -9.56 -9.22
C GLY A 582 13.20 -10.36 -10.47
N ASN A 583 12.10 -10.02 -11.17
CA ASN A 583 11.83 -10.59 -12.49
C ASN A 583 11.93 -9.51 -13.56
N GLU A 584 12.87 -9.67 -14.48
CA GLU A 584 13.18 -8.74 -15.59
C GLU A 584 12.07 -8.65 -16.66
N GLU A 585 10.82 -9.03 -16.35
CA GLU A 585 9.67 -8.89 -17.24
C GLU A 585 8.58 -8.04 -16.58
N ASP A 586 8.76 -6.71 -16.69
CA ASP A 586 7.70 -5.69 -16.71
C ASP A 586 6.88 -5.51 -15.43
N ASP A 587 7.50 -5.01 -14.35
CA ASP A 587 6.84 -4.69 -13.06
C ASP A 587 5.88 -3.47 -13.13
N GLY A 588 5.62 -2.92 -14.33
CA GLY A 588 4.70 -1.79 -14.55
C GLY A 588 5.13 -0.45 -13.93
N ILE A 589 6.32 -0.38 -13.31
CA ILE A 589 6.85 0.85 -12.70
C ILE A 589 7.29 1.82 -13.79
N LEU A 590 6.70 3.01 -13.81
CA LEU A 590 7.02 4.07 -14.76
C LEU A 590 8.08 5.02 -14.18
N PHE A 591 7.98 5.31 -12.88
CA PHE A 591 8.82 6.30 -12.22
C PHE A 591 8.96 5.98 -10.73
N SER A 592 10.17 6.08 -10.19
CA SER A 592 10.43 6.00 -8.75
C SER A 592 11.35 7.12 -8.34
N ASN A 593 10.99 7.84 -7.28
CA ASN A 593 11.76 8.97 -6.76
C ASN A 593 11.90 8.86 -5.23
N PRO A 594 13.06 8.39 -4.75
CA PRO A 594 13.37 8.37 -3.34
C PRO A 594 13.33 9.77 -2.72
N ALA A 595 13.16 9.86 -1.40
CA ALA A 595 13.20 11.16 -0.75
C ALA A 595 14.61 11.76 -0.85
N ASN A 596 14.72 13.02 -1.29
CA ASN A 596 16.01 13.68 -1.49
C ASN A 596 15.94 15.20 -1.26
N TRP A 597 17.10 15.85 -1.19
CA TRP A 597 17.20 17.29 -0.99
C TRP A 597 17.24 18.04 -2.32
N ASN A 598 16.32 18.99 -2.50
CA ASN A 598 16.35 19.99 -3.56
C ASN A 598 16.25 19.41 -4.99
N THR A 599 15.33 18.46 -5.19
CA THR A 599 15.06 17.82 -6.47
C THR A 599 13.62 18.10 -6.88
N LEU A 600 13.42 18.62 -8.09
CA LEU A 600 12.09 18.80 -8.69
C LEU A 600 11.85 17.67 -9.69
N SER A 601 10.83 16.85 -9.48
CA SER A 601 10.29 15.98 -10.53
C SER A 601 9.03 16.58 -11.14
N VAL A 602 8.86 16.41 -12.44
CA VAL A 602 7.67 16.81 -13.20
C VAL A 602 7.22 15.59 -14.00
N VAL A 603 5.92 15.29 -14.04
CA VAL A 603 5.34 14.13 -14.71
C VAL A 603 4.02 14.55 -15.34
N LEU A 604 3.81 14.26 -16.62
CA LEU A 604 2.47 14.31 -17.24
C LEU A 604 1.76 13.00 -16.92
N ARG A 605 0.70 13.07 -16.13
CA ARG A 605 -0.04 11.90 -15.67
C ARG A 605 -1.34 11.77 -16.44
N ASP A 606 -1.49 10.65 -17.13
CA ASP A 606 -2.68 10.27 -17.87
C ASP A 606 -3.59 9.35 -17.05
N ARG A 607 -4.74 9.03 -17.64
CA ARG A 607 -5.75 8.17 -17.04
C ARG A 607 -5.20 6.76 -16.84
N GLY A 608 -5.44 6.19 -15.66
CA GLY A 608 -5.03 4.82 -15.31
C GLY A 608 -3.68 4.74 -14.61
N VAL A 609 -2.79 5.74 -14.76
CA VAL A 609 -1.52 5.74 -14.03
C VAL A 609 -1.76 5.88 -12.53
N LEU A 610 -1.21 4.92 -11.77
CA LEU A 610 -1.27 4.88 -10.32
C LEU A 610 -0.10 5.64 -9.72
N ARG A 611 -0.32 6.27 -8.56
CA ARG A 611 0.72 6.97 -7.80
C ARG A 611 0.59 6.74 -6.30
N PHE A 612 1.72 6.61 -5.61
CA PHE A 612 1.76 6.67 -4.15
C PHE A 612 3.11 7.09 -3.57
N VAL A 613 3.14 7.41 -2.28
CA VAL A 613 4.34 7.57 -1.46
C VAL A 613 4.39 6.45 -0.44
N LYS A 614 5.41 5.60 -0.51
CA LYS A 614 5.57 4.45 0.37
C LYS A 614 5.65 4.88 1.84
N TYR A 615 5.07 4.08 2.72
CA TYR A 615 5.17 4.25 4.18
C TYR A 615 6.59 4.50 4.67
N VAL A 616 6.75 5.53 5.51
CA VAL A 616 8.05 5.90 6.09
C VAL A 616 8.33 5.10 7.36
N SER A 617 9.33 4.22 7.34
CA SER A 617 9.75 3.42 8.50
C SER A 617 10.27 4.30 9.65
N GLU A 618 10.11 3.83 10.90
CA GLU A 618 10.81 4.38 12.08
C GLU A 618 12.34 4.47 11.88
N SER A 619 12.88 3.58 11.04
CA SER A 619 14.31 3.47 10.72
C SER A 619 14.85 4.64 9.90
N ALA A 620 13.99 5.45 9.26
CA ALA A 620 14.41 6.65 8.55
C ALA A 620 15.11 7.64 9.51
N LYS A 621 16.07 8.41 8.99
CA LYS A 621 16.84 9.37 9.81
C LYS A 621 16.09 10.67 10.10
N GLY A 622 15.01 10.95 9.35
CA GLY A 622 14.11 12.09 9.52
C GLY A 622 12.76 11.83 8.85
N ASP A 623 11.90 12.83 8.82
CA ASP A 623 10.64 12.77 8.06
C ASP A 623 10.89 13.06 6.57
N ARG A 624 10.00 12.63 5.67
CA ARG A 624 9.99 13.10 4.28
C ARG A 624 9.24 14.42 4.17
N TRP A 625 9.81 15.37 3.45
CA TRP A 625 9.26 16.70 3.21
C TRP A 625 9.24 16.99 1.71
N ASP A 626 8.08 17.35 1.18
CA ASP A 626 7.95 17.77 -0.20
C ASP A 626 6.85 18.83 -0.38
N VAL A 627 6.84 19.46 -1.55
CA VAL A 627 5.70 20.25 -2.02
C VAL A 627 5.29 19.72 -3.38
N ILE A 628 4.02 19.34 -3.51
CA ILE A 628 3.45 18.88 -4.77
C ILE A 628 2.60 19.96 -5.41
N GLY A 629 2.56 19.96 -6.73
CA GLY A 629 1.60 20.72 -7.50
C GLY A 629 0.91 19.85 -8.54
N ALA A 630 -0.40 20.00 -8.65
CA ALA A 630 -1.20 19.55 -9.77
C ALA A 630 -1.50 20.78 -10.64
N VAL A 631 -1.30 20.68 -11.95
CA VAL A 631 -1.47 21.78 -12.89
C VAL A 631 -2.36 21.30 -14.04
N GLU A 632 -3.40 22.08 -14.30
CA GLU A 632 -4.34 21.86 -15.40
C GLU A 632 -3.66 22.19 -16.73
N VAL A 633 -3.73 21.26 -17.68
CA VAL A 633 -3.23 21.40 -19.05
C VAL A 633 -4.41 21.77 -19.93
N ILE A 634 -4.22 22.74 -20.81
CA ILE A 634 -5.18 23.09 -21.87
C ILE A 634 -4.73 22.36 -23.13
N ASP A 635 -5.61 21.58 -23.74
CA ASP A 635 -5.37 20.95 -25.03
C ASP A 635 -5.64 21.98 -26.14
N ASP A 636 -4.63 22.27 -26.96
CA ASP A 636 -4.72 23.27 -28.03
C ASP A 636 -5.60 22.80 -29.23
N ASP A 637 -6.12 21.56 -29.21
CA ASP A 637 -6.91 20.95 -30.30
C ASP A 637 -8.42 21.29 -30.25
N ASP A 638 -8.94 21.87 -29.17
CA ASP A 638 -10.37 22.19 -29.02
C ASP A 638 -10.80 23.50 -29.72
N GLU A 639 -9.86 24.29 -30.25
CA GLU A 639 -10.15 25.55 -30.94
C GLU A 639 -10.53 25.39 -32.44
N ASP A 640 -10.30 24.22 -33.04
CA ASP A 640 -10.51 24.02 -34.49
C ASP A 640 -11.93 23.52 -34.87
N ASP A 641 -12.80 23.17 -33.90
CA ASP A 641 -14.12 22.58 -34.18
C ASP A 641 -15.32 23.57 -34.13
N GLU A 642 -15.10 24.86 -33.83
CA GLU A 642 -16.18 25.89 -33.82
C GLU A 642 -16.23 26.82 -35.06
N GLU A 643 -15.38 26.65 -36.08
CA GLU A 643 -15.40 27.44 -37.33
C GLU A 643 -15.78 26.63 -38.58
N ASP A 644 -16.88 25.85 -38.58
CA ASP A 644 -17.44 25.32 -39.85
C ASP A 644 -18.98 25.20 -39.86
N GLY A 645 -19.65 26.12 -39.16
CA GLY A 645 -21.11 26.13 -38.99
C GLY A 645 -21.87 27.33 -39.55
N ALA A 646 -21.23 28.24 -40.29
CA ALA A 646 -21.88 29.45 -40.78
C ALA A 646 -21.41 29.88 -42.18
N ASP A 647 -21.77 29.13 -43.22
CA ASP A 647 -22.16 29.66 -44.54
C ASP A 647 -22.64 28.53 -45.48
N GLU A 648 -23.96 28.31 -45.55
CA GLU A 648 -24.80 28.22 -46.78
C GLU A 648 -26.28 27.89 -46.48
#